data_AF-A0A6L3NQW3-F1
#
_entry.id   AF-A0A6L3NQW3-F1
#
_cell.length_a   1.000
_cell.length_b   1.000
_cell.length_c   1.000
_cell.angle_alpha   90.00
_cell.angle_beta   90.00
_cell.angle_gamma   90.00
#
_symmetry.space_group_name_H-M   'P 1'
#
loop_
_entity.id
_entity.type
_entity.pdbx_description
1 polymer ?
#
loop_
_entity_poly.entity_id
_entity_poly.type
_entity_poly.pdbx_seq_one_letter_code
_entity_poly.pdbx_strand_id
1 'polypeptide(L)'
;MATLDQIIQQLRAAGHPDLPAGHPVADGKHHRYGPRKKYWYQLREVVSKGAVIGYGGTFGHFSGDDPGTERFEWNGAPLSEEVLAETRRRQEAAEREQAERDARQAKLAANRARDQWNRASEQGTSAYLERKQILAEGVRFDTDGTMFVPMYQYGDEARLVGLQKITPDGAKRFNKGMEKKGASCLLGVVGADDQVVLVAEGYATARSIRMALDRAFAVDVCFDAGGILPAVRRLRAMHPDVHVLICADDDWKIEQRMREWLADEFGFRGELVFGAEPVRIEAKNTWYMIAAARRRDDNGVPYVEASYGNDVMPVRRKRFENTGLKRAYEAAAEVDDVSVVYPVFANRGERKLTDFNDLHVEDGLESVAGQIQAAILRVIAPANEDIRPATVAPSSVDAPQTQPHATSAAAEQSEWDGREAENGAHTWEQDLARSDKGTLLPTLGNVHMILSNHKAWKGVIEQDDFGGRVMKRKAPPFPQGVTGEWTDMDDQRCALWLSQRYGLSVRTDIVMNAVLLVADATHFHDVREYLEGLKWDGVPRVRSMPSTYLRVADSEYVQLAFMKWMIAAVARVMEPGCKVDNVLILEGKQGHRKSTALKVLAGAPWFTDTPIQIGNKDTYAVLAGKWVIELAELDSLNKADSSAVKSFFATAVDRFRNFYGKRATDVPRQCVFAGSVNFDTYLKDESGNRRYWPLRVGGLVDIDGIVAVRDQLWAEAVHLYRWGVVWHVTEQERPLFEIEQAERYEGDVYEDKIAKALEYVARTTMEEILADVLKLDTSKWTLPEQRRIGKALKSLGWVRKRESTGSRGWYYVREEQEPESERELVAAGDDDSPL
;
A
#
# COMPACT_ATOMS: atom_id res chain seq x y z
N MET A 1 -40.08 38.10 -16.96
CA MET A 1 -40.23 39.56 -17.12
C MET A 1 -40.49 39.89 -18.57
N ALA A 2 -41.30 40.92 -18.86
CA ALA A 2 -41.63 41.28 -20.23
C ALA A 2 -40.51 42.06 -20.95
N THR A 3 -39.61 42.75 -20.22
CA THR A 3 -38.53 43.56 -20.80
C THR A 3 -37.21 43.50 -20.01
N LEU A 4 -36.09 43.87 -20.64
CA LEU A 4 -34.78 43.99 -19.98
C LEU A 4 -34.73 45.13 -18.94
N ASP A 5 -35.53 46.18 -19.10
CA ASP A 5 -35.61 47.27 -18.11
C ASP A 5 -36.15 46.80 -16.77
N GLN A 6 -37.11 45.87 -16.77
CA GLN A 6 -37.63 45.26 -15.54
C GLN A 6 -36.54 44.43 -14.84
N ILE A 7 -35.66 43.76 -15.60
CA ILE A 7 -34.52 43.03 -15.06
C ILE A 7 -33.59 44.00 -14.33
N ILE A 8 -33.26 45.13 -14.96
CA ILE A 8 -32.40 46.17 -14.38
C ILE A 8 -33.03 46.73 -13.09
N GLN A 9 -34.34 46.97 -13.08
CA GLN A 9 -35.04 47.44 -11.89
C GLN A 9 -34.98 46.44 -10.72
N GLN A 10 -35.19 45.15 -10.98
CA GLN A 10 -35.08 44.12 -9.93
C GLN A 10 -33.64 43.98 -9.41
N LEU A 11 -32.63 44.04 -10.29
CA LEU A 11 -31.23 44.05 -9.87
C LEU A 11 -30.91 45.26 -8.97
N ARG A 12 -31.38 46.46 -9.34
CA ARG A 12 -31.21 47.67 -8.51
C ARG A 12 -31.94 47.56 -7.18
N ALA A 13 -33.16 47.03 -7.17
CA ALA A 13 -33.93 46.79 -5.95
C ALA A 13 -33.22 45.80 -5.01
N ALA A 14 -32.54 44.80 -5.56
CA ALA A 14 -31.70 43.85 -4.82
C ALA A 14 -30.32 44.40 -4.42
N GLY A 15 -30.03 45.67 -4.71
CA GLY A 15 -28.77 46.34 -4.34
C GLY A 15 -27.56 45.95 -5.20
N HIS A 16 -27.78 45.50 -6.43
CA HIS A 16 -26.68 45.29 -7.38
C HIS A 16 -26.13 46.64 -7.90
N PRO A 17 -24.83 46.74 -8.21
CA PRO A 17 -24.23 47.90 -8.86
C PRO A 17 -24.73 48.03 -10.30
N ASP A 18 -24.47 49.18 -10.93
CA ASP A 18 -24.81 49.37 -12.35
C ASP A 18 -24.13 48.33 -13.24
N LEU A 19 -24.88 47.86 -14.24
CA LEU A 19 -24.40 46.87 -15.19
C LEU A 19 -23.36 47.49 -16.14
N PRO A 20 -22.34 46.72 -16.57
CA PRO A 20 -21.43 47.18 -17.60
C PRO A 20 -22.16 47.46 -18.92
N ALA A 21 -21.60 48.33 -19.77
CA ALA A 21 -22.16 48.62 -21.08
C ALA A 21 -22.40 47.34 -21.90
N GLY A 22 -23.58 47.23 -22.52
CA GLY A 22 -23.98 46.06 -23.31
C GLY A 22 -24.66 44.94 -22.51
N HIS A 23 -24.89 45.12 -21.20
CA HIS A 23 -25.66 44.20 -20.35
C HIS A 23 -26.97 44.85 -19.87
N PRO A 24 -28.01 44.06 -19.54
CA PRO A 24 -28.03 42.61 -19.38
C PRO A 24 -28.13 41.83 -20.72
N VAL A 25 -27.50 40.64 -20.78
CA VAL A 25 -27.53 39.75 -21.96
C VAL A 25 -28.22 38.43 -21.60
N ALA A 26 -29.14 37.97 -22.45
CA ALA A 26 -29.94 36.76 -22.24
C ALA A 26 -29.38 35.52 -22.98
N ASP A 27 -28.08 35.27 -22.84
CA ASP A 27 -27.39 34.15 -23.52
C ASP A 27 -27.37 32.85 -22.70
N GLY A 28 -28.07 32.82 -21.57
CA GLY A 28 -28.12 31.68 -20.65
C GLY A 28 -26.84 31.44 -19.86
N LYS A 29 -25.84 32.34 -19.92
CA LYS A 29 -24.57 32.20 -19.19
C LYS A 29 -24.57 33.03 -17.91
N HIS A 30 -23.66 32.67 -17.00
CA HIS A 30 -23.39 33.45 -15.79
C HIS A 30 -22.52 34.66 -16.15
N HIS A 31 -23.05 35.86 -15.93
CA HIS A 31 -22.32 37.10 -16.09
C HIS A 31 -21.96 37.66 -14.72
N ARG A 32 -20.66 37.67 -14.38
CA ARG A 32 -20.16 38.25 -13.12
C ARG A 32 -19.65 39.67 -13.33
N TYR A 33 -20.03 40.60 -12.46
CA TYR A 33 -19.75 42.03 -12.59
C TYR A 33 -19.64 42.72 -11.21
N GLY A 34 -19.39 44.03 -11.25
CA GLY A 34 -19.23 44.86 -10.05
C GLY A 34 -17.89 44.64 -9.31
N PRO A 35 -17.72 45.29 -8.15
CA PRO A 35 -16.49 45.22 -7.35
C PRO A 35 -16.09 43.78 -7.04
N ARG A 36 -14.83 43.43 -7.34
CA ARG A 36 -14.27 42.07 -7.16
C ARG A 36 -15.06 40.95 -7.87
N LYS A 37 -15.94 41.27 -8.84
CA LYS A 37 -16.81 40.33 -9.56
C LYS A 37 -17.73 39.49 -8.65
N LYS A 38 -18.19 40.08 -7.54
CA LYS A 38 -19.07 39.42 -6.56
C LYS A 38 -20.54 39.35 -6.99
N TYR A 39 -21.00 40.25 -7.87
CA TYR A 39 -22.39 40.25 -8.35
C TYR A 39 -22.49 39.42 -9.62
N TRP A 40 -23.62 38.73 -9.79
CA TRP A 40 -23.84 37.93 -10.99
C TRP A 40 -25.32 37.87 -11.38
N TYR A 41 -25.56 37.60 -12.66
CA TYR A 41 -26.88 37.21 -13.16
C TYR A 41 -26.75 36.16 -14.26
N GLN A 42 -27.82 35.41 -14.48
CA GLN A 42 -28.00 34.48 -15.59
C GLN A 42 -29.40 34.67 -16.15
N LEU A 43 -29.50 35.06 -17.42
CA LEU A 43 -30.76 35.35 -18.09
C LEU A 43 -30.94 34.50 -19.33
N ARG A 44 -32.18 34.12 -19.62
CA ARG A 44 -32.58 33.38 -20.80
C ARG A 44 -33.82 34.01 -21.41
N GLU A 45 -33.89 34.01 -22.73
CA GLU A 45 -35.10 34.40 -23.45
C GLU A 45 -36.19 33.34 -23.28
N VAL A 46 -37.42 33.79 -23.07
CA VAL A 46 -38.62 32.98 -23.13
C VAL A 46 -39.26 33.28 -24.48
N VAL A 47 -39.34 32.27 -25.35
CA VAL A 47 -39.79 32.42 -26.73
C VAL A 47 -41.10 31.66 -26.91
N SER A 48 -42.06 32.27 -27.60
CA SER A 48 -43.31 31.64 -28.02
C SER A 48 -43.58 31.97 -29.49
N LYS A 49 -43.87 30.94 -30.31
CA LYS A 49 -44.12 31.09 -31.75
C LYS A 49 -43.06 31.92 -32.49
N GLY A 50 -41.79 31.74 -32.10
CA GLY A 50 -40.64 32.44 -32.71
C GLY A 50 -40.41 33.88 -32.25
N ALA A 51 -41.21 34.42 -31.33
CA ALA A 51 -41.02 35.75 -30.74
C ALA A 51 -40.61 35.66 -29.26
N VAL A 52 -39.66 36.52 -28.83
CA VAL A 52 -39.29 36.66 -27.42
C VAL A 52 -40.44 37.34 -26.69
N ILE A 53 -41.10 36.61 -25.78
CA ILE A 53 -42.21 37.09 -24.96
C ILE A 53 -41.76 37.54 -23.57
N GLY A 54 -40.49 37.31 -23.23
CA GLY A 54 -39.90 37.79 -22.00
C GLY A 54 -38.55 37.17 -21.68
N TYR A 55 -38.06 37.45 -20.48
CA TYR A 55 -36.79 36.98 -19.95
C TYR A 55 -37.00 36.33 -18.58
N GLY A 56 -36.35 35.19 -18.36
CA GLY A 56 -36.35 34.48 -17.09
C GLY A 56 -34.92 34.16 -16.65
N GLY A 57 -34.68 33.95 -15.37
CA GLY A 57 -33.34 33.70 -14.89
C GLY A 57 -33.17 33.81 -13.38
N THR A 58 -31.91 33.85 -12.97
CA THR A 58 -31.50 34.05 -11.58
C THR A 58 -30.43 35.14 -11.49
N PHE A 59 -30.28 35.70 -10.30
CA PHE A 59 -29.22 36.65 -9.98
C PHE A 59 -28.76 36.43 -8.55
N GLY A 60 -27.62 37.01 -8.21
CA GLY A 60 -27.14 36.94 -6.84
C GLY A 60 -25.87 37.72 -6.58
N HIS A 61 -25.44 37.67 -5.33
CA HIS A 61 -24.21 38.28 -4.86
C HIS A 61 -23.44 37.28 -3.98
N PHE A 62 -22.23 36.93 -4.42
CA PHE A 62 -21.35 36.02 -3.71
C PHE A 62 -20.93 36.58 -2.34
N SER A 63 -21.34 35.90 -1.27
CA SER A 63 -20.87 36.15 0.09
C SER A 63 -20.12 34.94 0.64
N GLY A 64 -18.84 34.80 0.25
CA GLY A 64 -18.09 33.58 0.55
C GLY A 64 -18.48 32.51 -0.48
N ASP A 65 -18.87 31.32 -0.01
CA ASP A 65 -19.32 30.22 -0.88
C ASP A 65 -20.81 30.28 -1.21
N ASP A 66 -21.60 31.11 -0.51
CA ASP A 66 -23.00 31.34 -0.83
C ASP A 66 -23.14 32.23 -2.08
N PRO A 67 -23.74 31.74 -3.18
CA PRO A 67 -23.98 32.54 -4.38
C PRO A 67 -25.07 33.61 -4.19
N GLY A 68 -25.87 33.55 -3.11
CA GLY A 68 -26.98 34.47 -2.86
C GLY A 68 -28.02 34.41 -3.97
N THR A 69 -28.41 33.20 -4.37
CA THR A 69 -29.23 32.98 -5.59
C THR A 69 -30.68 33.37 -5.35
N GLU A 70 -31.16 34.35 -6.10
CA GLU A 70 -32.55 34.78 -6.17
C GLU A 70 -33.09 34.58 -7.59
N ARG A 71 -34.40 34.32 -7.70
CA ARG A 71 -35.08 34.20 -8.99
C ARG A 71 -35.67 35.55 -9.37
N PHE A 72 -35.53 35.89 -10.65
CA PHE A 72 -36.25 37.03 -11.20
C PHE A 72 -37.76 36.79 -11.15
N GLU A 73 -38.51 37.75 -10.62
CA GLU A 73 -39.97 37.65 -10.53
C GLU A 73 -40.61 37.80 -11.92
N TRP A 74 -41.59 36.94 -12.21
CA TRP A 74 -42.30 36.96 -13.48
C TRP A 74 -43.53 37.88 -13.42
N ASN A 75 -43.43 39.03 -14.07
CA ASN A 75 -44.51 40.03 -14.13
C ASN A 75 -45.32 39.98 -15.45
N GLY A 76 -45.32 38.84 -16.16
CA GLY A 76 -46.06 38.64 -17.41
C GLY A 76 -47.28 37.73 -17.24
N ALA A 77 -48.07 37.53 -18.31
CA ALA A 77 -49.16 36.55 -18.32
C ALA A 77 -48.63 35.12 -18.04
N PRO A 78 -49.46 34.19 -17.51
CA PRO A 78 -49.07 32.81 -17.27
C PRO A 78 -48.56 32.16 -18.56
N LEU A 79 -47.39 31.52 -18.50
CA LEU A 79 -46.81 30.81 -19.64
C LEU A 79 -47.63 29.54 -19.93
N SER A 80 -47.97 29.28 -21.19
CA SER A 80 -48.66 28.03 -21.58
C SER A 80 -47.75 26.81 -21.42
N GLU A 81 -48.33 25.63 -21.21
CA GLU A 81 -47.58 24.37 -21.09
C GLU A 81 -46.66 24.10 -22.30
N GLU A 82 -47.11 24.49 -23.49
CA GLU A 82 -46.34 24.37 -24.74
C GLU A 82 -45.05 25.21 -24.71
N VAL A 83 -45.12 26.45 -24.21
CA VAL A 83 -43.95 27.34 -24.09
C VAL A 83 -42.97 26.83 -23.03
N LEU A 84 -43.47 26.27 -21.93
CA LEU A 84 -42.65 25.64 -20.89
C LEU A 84 -41.95 24.37 -21.41
N ALA A 85 -42.61 23.58 -22.25
CA ALA A 85 -42.03 22.41 -22.89
C ALA A 85 -40.97 22.76 -23.94
N GLU A 86 -41.20 23.78 -24.77
CA GLU A 86 -40.21 24.27 -25.74
C GLU A 86 -38.97 24.84 -25.03
N THR A 87 -39.18 25.60 -23.95
CA THR A 87 -38.09 26.14 -23.12
C THR A 87 -37.26 25.02 -22.50
N ARG A 88 -37.88 23.95 -22.00
CA ARG A 88 -37.18 22.76 -21.49
C ARG A 88 -36.35 22.06 -22.57
N ARG A 89 -36.90 21.84 -23.77
CA ARG A 89 -36.14 21.24 -24.89
C ARG A 89 -34.92 22.07 -25.28
N ARG A 90 -35.05 23.41 -25.31
CA ARG A 90 -33.90 24.30 -25.57
C ARG A 90 -32.87 24.26 -24.45
N GLN A 91 -33.30 24.15 -23.20
CA GLN A 91 -32.41 23.97 -22.05
C GLN A 91 -31.63 22.66 -22.17
N GLU A 92 -32.31 21.55 -22.42
CA GLU A 92 -31.68 20.24 -22.61
C GLU A 92 -30.70 20.25 -23.79
N ALA A 93 -31.05 20.90 -24.92
CA ALA A 93 -30.16 21.01 -26.07
C ALA A 93 -28.90 21.86 -25.76
N ALA A 94 -29.06 23.00 -25.10
CA ALA A 94 -27.94 23.86 -24.71
C ALA A 94 -27.03 23.18 -23.67
N GLU A 95 -27.61 22.43 -22.72
CA GLU A 95 -26.87 21.63 -21.75
C GLU A 95 -26.09 20.51 -22.42
N ARG A 96 -26.68 19.82 -23.42
CA ARG A 96 -25.97 18.82 -24.23
C ARG A 96 -24.82 19.42 -25.02
N GLU A 97 -25.03 20.54 -25.71
CA GLU A 97 -23.96 21.20 -26.47
C GLU A 97 -22.81 21.67 -25.56
N GLN A 98 -23.13 22.22 -24.38
CA GLN A 98 -22.13 22.61 -23.40
C GLN A 98 -21.36 21.39 -22.87
N ALA A 99 -22.06 20.29 -22.55
CA ALA A 99 -21.43 19.05 -22.12
C ALA A 99 -20.50 18.46 -23.19
N GLU A 100 -20.89 18.49 -24.47
CA GLU A 100 -20.04 18.06 -25.59
C GLU A 100 -18.79 18.94 -25.73
N ARG A 101 -18.93 20.26 -25.59
CA ARG A 101 -17.81 21.21 -25.62
C ARG A 101 -16.85 20.95 -24.46
N ASP A 102 -17.36 20.75 -23.25
CA ASP A 102 -16.56 20.46 -22.07
C ASP A 102 -15.85 19.11 -22.18
N ALA A 103 -16.53 18.07 -22.68
CA ALA A 103 -15.93 16.76 -22.96
C ALA A 103 -14.80 16.86 -24.00
N ARG A 104 -14.97 17.67 -25.05
CA ARG A 104 -13.92 17.92 -26.05
C ARG A 104 -12.72 18.65 -25.43
N GLN A 105 -12.96 19.66 -24.59
CA GLN A 105 -11.88 20.36 -23.88
C GLN A 105 -11.14 19.44 -22.91
N ALA A 106 -11.86 18.58 -22.18
CA ALA A 106 -11.29 17.58 -21.28
C ALA A 106 -10.40 16.58 -22.03
N LYS A 107 -10.85 16.07 -23.18
CA LYS A 107 -10.05 15.18 -24.03
C LYS A 107 -8.76 15.85 -24.50
N LEU A 108 -8.83 17.12 -24.94
CA LEU A 108 -7.65 17.88 -25.34
C LEU A 108 -6.71 18.16 -24.15
N ALA A 109 -7.25 18.42 -22.96
CA ALA A 109 -6.47 18.61 -21.75
C ALA A 109 -5.74 17.34 -21.32
N ALA A 110 -6.40 16.18 -21.38
CA ALA A 110 -5.81 14.88 -21.09
C ALA A 110 -4.67 14.53 -22.06
N ASN A 111 -4.84 14.80 -23.35
CA ASN A 111 -3.77 14.61 -24.34
C ASN A 111 -2.55 15.50 -24.03
N ARG A 112 -2.76 16.79 -23.75
CA ARG A 112 -1.68 17.70 -23.34
C ARG A 112 -0.97 17.24 -22.07
N ALA A 113 -1.72 16.72 -21.09
CA ALA A 113 -1.19 16.18 -19.86
C ALA A 113 -0.31 14.94 -20.12
N ARG A 114 -0.76 14.02 -20.99
CA ARG A 114 0.00 12.83 -21.39
C ARG A 114 1.29 13.18 -22.12
N ASP A 115 1.24 14.15 -23.04
CA ASP A 115 2.43 14.62 -23.74
C ASP A 115 3.45 15.25 -22.78
N GLN A 116 2.98 16.04 -21.81
CA GLN A 116 3.82 16.63 -20.77
C GLN A 116 4.42 15.55 -19.86
N TRP A 117 3.60 14.59 -19.43
CA TRP A 117 4.02 13.48 -18.58
C TRP A 117 5.10 12.62 -19.24
N ASN A 118 4.94 12.30 -20.52
CA ASN A 118 5.88 11.43 -21.25
C ASN A 118 7.22 12.11 -21.57
N ARG A 119 7.26 13.45 -21.64
CA ARG A 119 8.49 14.22 -21.83
C ARG A 119 9.23 14.51 -20.52
N ALA A 120 8.51 14.53 -19.41
CA ALA A 120 9.08 14.78 -18.09
C ALA A 120 9.93 13.59 -17.62
N SER A 121 10.97 13.89 -16.86
CA SER A 121 11.91 12.91 -16.32
C SER A 121 11.38 12.25 -15.04
N GLU A 122 11.67 10.97 -14.84
CA GLU A 122 11.40 10.28 -13.56
C GLU A 122 12.42 10.64 -12.48
N GLN A 123 13.59 11.17 -12.88
CA GLN A 123 14.63 11.66 -11.99
C GLN A 123 14.72 13.19 -12.07
N GLY A 124 14.76 13.85 -10.92
CA GLY A 124 14.91 15.30 -10.85
C GLY A 124 14.90 15.81 -9.41
N THR A 125 15.26 17.09 -9.26
CA THR A 125 15.21 17.80 -7.98
C THR A 125 14.09 18.84 -8.00
N SER A 126 13.55 19.18 -6.83
CA SER A 126 12.51 20.21 -6.72
C SER A 126 12.67 20.96 -5.40
N ALA A 127 12.84 22.27 -5.48
CA ALA A 127 12.90 23.15 -4.31
C ALA A 127 11.62 23.07 -3.46
N TYR A 128 10.49 22.68 -4.06
CA TYR A 128 9.25 22.42 -3.33
C TYR A 128 9.38 21.20 -2.40
N LEU A 129 9.93 20.09 -2.91
CA LEU A 129 10.13 18.86 -2.13
C LEU A 129 11.10 19.09 -0.97
N GLU A 130 12.17 19.85 -1.21
CA GLU A 130 13.14 20.24 -0.18
C GLU A 130 12.50 21.09 0.92
N ARG A 131 11.76 22.16 0.55
CA ARG A 131 11.05 23.00 1.53
C ARG A 131 10.01 22.22 2.33
N LYS A 132 9.39 21.23 1.70
CA LYS A 132 8.38 20.37 2.32
C LYS A 132 8.97 19.14 3.02
N GLN A 133 10.31 18.99 2.98
CA GLN A 133 11.08 17.90 3.58
C GLN A 133 10.63 16.49 3.17
N ILE A 134 10.11 16.34 1.95
CA ILE A 134 9.53 15.07 1.45
C ILE A 134 10.28 14.53 0.25
N LEU A 135 10.27 13.20 0.10
CA LEU A 135 10.83 12.51 -1.06
C LEU A 135 9.79 12.32 -2.16
N ALA A 136 10.24 12.33 -3.42
CA ALA A 136 9.39 12.07 -4.58
C ALA A 136 8.84 10.63 -4.59
N GLU A 137 7.58 10.45 -4.97
CA GLU A 137 6.96 9.16 -5.29
C GLU A 137 5.81 9.40 -6.27
N GLY A 138 5.76 8.68 -7.39
CA GLY A 138 4.66 8.82 -8.37
C GLY A 138 4.61 10.16 -9.09
N VAL A 139 5.73 10.90 -9.15
CA VAL A 139 5.84 12.22 -9.78
C VAL A 139 6.93 12.25 -10.85
N ARG A 140 6.86 13.23 -11.75
CA ARG A 140 7.89 13.50 -12.76
C ARG A 140 8.32 14.96 -12.76
N PHE A 141 9.49 15.25 -13.33
CA PHE A 141 10.13 16.55 -13.29
C PHE A 141 10.31 17.14 -14.68
N ASP A 142 9.98 18.42 -14.82
CA ASP A 142 10.34 19.22 -15.99
C ASP A 142 11.72 19.86 -15.80
N THR A 143 12.31 20.34 -16.89
CA THR A 143 13.67 20.91 -16.93
C THR A 143 13.86 22.16 -16.08
N ASP A 144 12.77 22.86 -15.74
CA ASP A 144 12.79 24.08 -14.92
C ASP A 144 12.61 23.79 -13.40
N GLY A 145 12.62 22.51 -13.00
CA GLY A 145 12.40 22.09 -11.61
C GLY A 145 10.92 22.04 -11.21
N THR A 146 9.99 22.26 -12.15
CA THR A 146 8.56 22.03 -11.94
C THR A 146 8.30 20.53 -11.75
N MET A 147 7.59 20.19 -10.67
CA MET A 147 7.16 18.83 -10.40
C MET A 147 5.73 18.62 -10.94
N PHE A 148 5.51 17.50 -11.62
CA PHE A 148 4.21 17.06 -12.09
C PHE A 148 3.69 15.91 -11.23
N VAL A 149 2.53 16.12 -10.61
CA VAL A 149 1.74 15.08 -9.95
C VAL A 149 0.63 14.66 -10.89
N PRO A 150 0.53 13.37 -11.27
CA PRO A 150 -0.46 12.93 -12.22
C PRO A 150 -1.85 12.87 -11.59
N MET A 151 -2.89 13.20 -12.36
CA MET A 151 -4.28 13.14 -11.93
C MET A 151 -5.03 12.12 -12.77
N TYR A 152 -5.50 11.06 -12.14
CA TYR A 152 -6.17 9.93 -12.79
C TYR A 152 -7.66 9.89 -12.46
N GLN A 153 -8.46 9.51 -13.45
CA GLN A 153 -9.77 8.91 -13.25
C GLN A 153 -9.58 7.40 -13.17
N TYR A 154 -9.98 6.78 -12.08
CA TYR A 154 -9.85 5.34 -11.84
C TYR A 154 -11.20 4.67 -12.14
N GLY A 155 -11.21 3.76 -13.11
CA GLY A 155 -12.31 2.84 -13.45
C GLY A 155 -11.72 1.45 -13.69
N ASP A 156 -12.16 0.74 -14.73
CA ASP A 156 -11.51 -0.55 -15.13
C ASP A 156 -10.01 -0.38 -15.39
N GLU A 157 -9.62 0.77 -15.96
CA GLU A 157 -8.23 1.19 -16.12
C GLU A 157 -8.05 2.63 -15.63
N ALA A 158 -6.85 2.94 -15.12
CA ALA A 158 -6.50 4.29 -14.69
C ALA A 158 -6.23 5.20 -15.90
N ARG A 159 -7.07 6.23 -16.09
CA ARG A 159 -6.96 7.19 -17.18
C ARG A 159 -6.39 8.52 -16.69
N LEU A 160 -5.21 8.90 -17.19
CA LEU A 160 -4.61 10.22 -16.93
C LEU A 160 -5.49 11.33 -17.54
N VAL A 161 -6.08 12.19 -16.70
CA VAL A 161 -6.98 13.28 -17.09
C VAL A 161 -6.36 14.67 -16.95
N GLY A 162 -5.28 14.79 -16.18
CA GLY A 162 -4.54 16.05 -16.00
C GLY A 162 -3.28 15.88 -15.17
N LEU A 163 -2.57 16.99 -14.95
CA LEU A 163 -1.43 17.11 -14.04
C LEU A 163 -1.69 18.27 -13.07
N GLN A 164 -1.33 18.08 -11.81
CA GLN A 164 -1.01 19.19 -10.92
C GLN A 164 0.47 19.53 -11.09
N LYS A 165 0.74 20.77 -11.50
CA LYS A 165 2.07 21.32 -11.68
C LYS A 165 2.44 22.13 -10.46
N ILE A 166 3.54 21.77 -9.83
CA ILE A 166 4.06 22.47 -8.66
C ILE A 166 5.39 23.09 -9.07
N THR A 167 5.37 24.41 -9.25
CA THR A 167 6.55 25.18 -9.64
C THR A 167 7.55 25.26 -8.48
N PRO A 168 8.83 25.62 -8.74
CA PRO A 168 9.85 25.69 -7.69
C PRO A 168 9.49 26.63 -6.52
N ASP A 169 8.69 27.68 -6.74
CA ASP A 169 8.17 28.59 -5.71
C ASP A 169 6.98 28.00 -4.90
N GLY A 170 6.46 26.85 -5.32
CA GLY A 170 5.37 26.13 -4.66
C GLY A 170 3.98 26.48 -5.20
N ALA A 171 3.86 27.28 -6.27
CA ALA A 171 2.56 27.55 -6.87
C ALA A 171 2.00 26.29 -7.55
N LYS A 172 0.77 25.92 -7.18
CA LYS A 172 0.07 24.75 -7.71
C LYS A 172 -0.84 25.16 -8.86
N ARG A 173 -0.69 24.56 -10.04
CA ARG A 173 -1.50 24.84 -11.24
C ARG A 173 -2.01 23.56 -11.88
N PHE A 174 -3.25 23.58 -12.37
CA PHE A 174 -3.85 22.44 -13.06
C PHE A 174 -3.90 22.66 -14.58
N ASN A 175 -3.97 21.59 -15.36
CA ASN A 175 -4.23 21.72 -16.79
C ASN A 175 -5.60 22.38 -17.03
N LYS A 176 -5.63 23.50 -17.76
CA LYS A 176 -6.87 24.18 -18.11
C LYS A 176 -7.80 23.27 -18.93
N GLY A 177 -9.07 23.22 -18.53
CA GLY A 177 -10.11 22.42 -19.19
C GLY A 177 -10.09 20.94 -18.84
N MET A 178 -9.29 20.51 -17.85
CA MET A 178 -9.26 19.11 -17.42
C MET A 178 -10.51 18.69 -16.66
N GLU A 179 -10.78 17.38 -16.67
CA GLU A 179 -11.81 16.74 -15.85
C GLU A 179 -11.32 16.60 -14.41
N LYS A 180 -11.51 17.63 -13.58
CA LYS A 180 -10.96 17.69 -12.21
C LYS A 180 -11.76 16.87 -11.20
N LYS A 181 -13.10 16.88 -11.29
CA LYS A 181 -13.96 16.26 -10.27
C LYS A 181 -13.75 14.73 -10.25
N GLY A 182 -13.37 14.19 -9.09
CA GLY A 182 -13.11 12.77 -8.91
C GLY A 182 -11.71 12.31 -9.34
N ALA A 183 -10.90 13.20 -9.92
CA ALA A 183 -9.53 12.88 -10.26
C ALA A 183 -8.65 12.83 -9.00
N SER A 184 -7.85 11.77 -8.86
CA SER A 184 -6.94 11.59 -7.73
C SER A 184 -5.60 10.98 -8.14
N CYS A 185 -4.69 10.81 -7.19
CA CYS A 185 -3.41 10.14 -7.39
C CYS A 185 -3.17 9.16 -6.24
N LEU A 186 -3.31 7.88 -6.52
CA LEU A 186 -2.99 6.81 -5.58
C LEU A 186 -1.48 6.63 -5.49
N LEU A 187 -0.93 6.85 -4.31
CA LEU A 187 0.46 6.54 -3.99
C LEU A 187 0.52 5.17 -3.31
N GLY A 188 1.35 4.28 -3.84
CA GLY A 188 1.34 2.86 -3.49
C GLY A 188 0.27 2.07 -4.26
N VAL A 189 -0.01 0.87 -3.78
CA VAL A 189 -1.02 -0.05 -4.34
C VAL A 189 -1.91 -0.49 -3.18
N VAL A 190 -3.23 -0.56 -3.41
CA VAL A 190 -4.15 -1.17 -2.46
C VAL A 190 -4.15 -2.68 -2.72
N GLY A 191 -3.64 -3.44 -1.76
CA GLY A 191 -3.65 -4.91 -1.78
C GLY A 191 -5.04 -5.48 -1.50
N ALA A 192 -5.24 -6.77 -1.84
CA ALA A 192 -6.50 -7.45 -1.56
C ALA A 192 -6.75 -7.65 -0.05
N ASP A 193 -5.68 -7.75 0.74
CA ASP A 193 -5.71 -7.97 2.20
C ASP A 193 -5.49 -6.68 3.00
N ASP A 194 -5.37 -5.53 2.32
CA ASP A 194 -5.25 -4.24 3.01
C ASP A 194 -6.54 -3.99 3.81
N GLN A 195 -6.39 -3.73 5.10
CA GLN A 195 -7.53 -3.39 5.96
C GLN A 195 -7.82 -1.88 5.97
N VAL A 196 -6.83 -1.05 5.61
CA VAL A 196 -6.93 0.41 5.69
C VAL A 196 -6.28 1.06 4.48
N VAL A 197 -6.98 2.02 3.86
CA VAL A 197 -6.44 2.93 2.86
C VAL A 197 -6.64 4.36 3.33
N LEU A 198 -5.63 5.22 3.13
CA LEU A 198 -5.70 6.60 3.58
C LEU A 198 -6.06 7.53 2.43
N VAL A 199 -6.77 8.62 2.74
CA VAL A 199 -7.07 9.70 1.80
C VAL A 199 -6.50 11.00 2.36
N ALA A 200 -5.81 11.77 1.53
CA ALA A 200 -5.29 13.08 1.90
C ALA A 200 -5.56 14.12 0.80
N GLU A 201 -5.77 15.38 1.17
CA GLU A 201 -6.00 16.45 0.20
C GLU A 201 -4.73 16.76 -0.61
N GLY A 202 -3.64 17.06 0.08
CA GLY A 202 -2.39 17.49 -0.55
C GLY A 202 -1.40 16.35 -0.82
N TYR A 203 -0.69 16.44 -1.94
CA TYR A 203 0.43 15.52 -2.23
C TYR A 203 1.51 15.55 -1.13
N ALA A 204 1.84 16.73 -0.59
CA ALA A 204 2.83 16.82 0.49
C ALA A 204 2.36 16.13 1.78
N THR A 205 1.10 16.31 2.16
CA THR A 205 0.45 15.62 3.28
C THR A 205 0.53 14.12 3.10
N ALA A 206 0.11 13.61 1.93
CA ALA A 206 0.18 12.19 1.60
C ALA A 206 1.61 11.63 1.63
N ARG A 207 2.59 12.38 1.14
CA ARG A 207 4.00 11.98 1.18
C ARG A 207 4.57 11.97 2.58
N SER A 208 4.28 12.96 3.42
CA SER A 208 4.67 12.95 4.83
C SER A 208 4.12 11.71 5.55
N ILE A 209 2.85 11.39 5.33
CA ILE A 209 2.21 10.20 5.92
C ILE A 209 2.87 8.91 5.40
N ARG A 210 3.06 8.76 4.08
CA ARG A 210 3.73 7.58 3.53
C ARG A 210 5.18 7.45 4.01
N MET A 211 5.93 8.54 4.15
CA MET A 211 7.28 8.49 4.70
C MET A 211 7.27 8.11 6.18
N ALA A 212 6.34 8.65 6.96
CA ALA A 212 6.19 8.35 8.39
C ALA A 212 5.81 6.88 8.65
N LEU A 213 5.09 6.25 7.73
CA LEU A 213 4.65 4.84 7.81
C LEU A 213 5.51 3.89 6.97
N ASP A 214 6.72 4.30 6.57
CA ASP A 214 7.64 3.51 5.73
C ASP A 214 6.98 2.91 4.48
N ARG A 215 6.06 3.69 3.88
CA ARG A 215 5.29 3.39 2.66
C ARG A 215 4.39 2.16 2.77
N ALA A 216 4.07 1.73 3.99
CA ALA A 216 3.28 0.53 4.27
C ALA A 216 1.83 0.60 3.78
N PHE A 217 1.21 1.79 3.76
CA PHE A 217 -0.19 1.95 3.39
C PHE A 217 -0.38 2.83 2.15
N ALA A 218 -1.28 2.42 1.26
CA ALA A 218 -1.70 3.24 0.12
C ALA A 218 -2.34 4.56 0.58
N VAL A 219 -2.00 5.65 -0.09
CA VAL A 219 -2.57 6.99 0.20
C VAL A 219 -3.06 7.63 -1.08
N ASP A 220 -4.36 7.90 -1.15
CA ASP A 220 -4.98 8.56 -2.30
C ASP A 220 -5.00 10.09 -2.12
N VAL A 221 -4.41 10.80 -3.07
CA VAL A 221 -4.34 12.26 -3.09
C VAL A 221 -5.51 12.82 -3.88
N CYS A 222 -6.44 13.51 -3.21
CA CYS A 222 -7.66 14.04 -3.83
C CYS A 222 -7.58 15.52 -4.25
N PHE A 223 -6.44 16.17 -4.01
CA PHE A 223 -6.03 17.52 -4.45
C PHE A 223 -6.73 18.71 -3.80
N ASP A 224 -7.92 18.53 -3.23
CA ASP A 224 -8.65 19.52 -2.42
C ASP A 224 -9.78 18.87 -1.62
N ALA A 225 -10.32 19.59 -0.63
CA ALA A 225 -11.43 19.17 0.21
C ALA A 225 -12.69 18.72 -0.58
N GLY A 226 -12.93 19.28 -1.78
CA GLY A 226 -14.03 18.86 -2.65
C GLY A 226 -13.81 17.50 -3.33
N GLY A 227 -12.56 17.04 -3.39
CA GLY A 227 -12.16 15.74 -3.90
C GLY A 227 -12.29 14.59 -2.90
N ILE A 228 -12.43 14.86 -1.59
CA ILE A 228 -12.47 13.83 -0.54
C ILE A 228 -13.63 12.85 -0.76
N LEU A 229 -14.87 13.34 -0.82
CA LEU A 229 -16.05 12.46 -0.97
C LEU A 229 -16.00 11.62 -2.27
N PRO A 230 -15.69 12.18 -3.46
CA PRO A 230 -15.47 11.38 -4.66
C PRO A 230 -14.39 10.30 -4.51
N ALA A 231 -13.26 10.61 -3.87
CA ALA A 231 -12.18 9.65 -3.63
C ALA A 231 -12.61 8.51 -2.70
N VAL A 232 -13.27 8.85 -1.59
CA VAL A 232 -13.78 7.89 -0.60
C VAL A 232 -14.82 6.96 -1.23
N ARG A 233 -15.82 7.50 -1.94
CA ARG A 233 -16.84 6.69 -2.63
C ARG A 233 -16.21 5.73 -3.63
N ARG A 234 -15.18 6.19 -4.35
CA ARG A 234 -14.47 5.36 -5.32
C ARG A 234 -13.68 4.25 -4.63
N LEU A 235 -12.93 4.56 -3.58
CA LEU A 235 -12.20 3.55 -2.81
C LEU A 235 -13.14 2.49 -2.24
N ARG A 236 -14.29 2.91 -1.68
CA ARG A 236 -15.35 1.99 -1.22
C ARG A 236 -15.90 1.12 -2.35
N ALA A 237 -16.09 1.67 -3.55
CA ALA A 237 -16.60 0.91 -4.69
C ALA A 237 -15.59 -0.13 -5.22
N MET A 238 -14.30 0.19 -5.23
CA MET A 238 -13.23 -0.70 -5.73
C MET A 238 -12.75 -1.69 -4.66
N HIS A 239 -12.79 -1.29 -3.39
CA HIS A 239 -12.33 -2.06 -2.24
C HIS A 239 -13.39 -2.01 -1.12
N PRO A 240 -14.47 -2.79 -1.25
CA PRO A 240 -15.61 -2.74 -0.31
C PRO A 240 -15.25 -3.04 1.14
N ASP A 241 -14.25 -3.90 1.36
CA ASP A 241 -13.86 -4.41 2.68
C ASP A 241 -12.76 -3.60 3.37
N VAL A 242 -12.23 -2.56 2.71
CA VAL A 242 -11.19 -1.67 3.24
C VAL A 242 -11.81 -0.57 4.09
N HIS A 243 -11.23 -0.27 5.26
CA HIS A 243 -11.57 0.97 5.98
C HIS A 243 -10.87 2.17 5.37
N VAL A 244 -11.58 3.29 5.16
CA VAL A 244 -10.99 4.51 4.62
C VAL A 244 -10.66 5.50 5.74
N LEU A 245 -9.37 5.81 5.94
CA LEU A 245 -8.93 6.79 6.92
C LEU A 245 -8.61 8.14 6.24
N ILE A 246 -9.48 9.12 6.41
CA ILE A 246 -9.31 10.48 5.89
C ILE A 246 -8.34 11.25 6.79
N CYS A 247 -7.20 11.65 6.24
CA CYS A 247 -6.20 12.52 6.85
C CYS A 247 -6.48 13.96 6.44
N ALA A 248 -7.37 14.63 7.17
CA ALA A 248 -7.94 15.92 6.84
C ALA A 248 -7.04 17.09 7.24
N ASP A 249 -7.11 18.17 6.48
CA ASP A 249 -6.53 19.46 6.85
C ASP A 249 -7.39 20.13 7.92
N ASP A 250 -6.76 20.75 8.92
CA ASP A 250 -7.41 21.51 9.97
C ASP A 250 -7.33 23.02 9.70
N ASP A 251 -8.30 23.55 8.98
CA ASP A 251 -8.45 24.97 8.61
C ASP A 251 -8.95 25.86 9.78
N TRP A 252 -8.30 25.71 10.94
CA TRP A 252 -8.71 26.26 12.24
C TRP A 252 -8.83 27.79 12.32
N LYS A 253 -8.20 28.53 11.40
CA LYS A 253 -8.21 30.01 11.37
C LYS A 253 -9.54 30.63 10.93
N ILE A 254 -10.67 30.01 11.28
CA ILE A 254 -12.04 30.48 10.95
C ILE A 254 -12.32 31.86 11.55
N GLU A 255 -11.87 32.13 12.77
CA GLU A 255 -12.06 33.44 13.43
C GLU A 255 -11.21 34.53 12.80
N GLN A 256 -9.95 34.22 12.48
CA GLN A 256 -9.07 35.16 11.79
C GLN A 256 -9.64 35.52 10.41
N ARG A 257 -10.12 34.54 9.64
CA ARG A 257 -10.79 34.78 8.34
C ARG A 257 -12.03 35.66 8.48
N MET A 258 -12.81 35.48 9.56
CA MET A 258 -13.92 36.38 9.86
C MET A 258 -13.44 37.81 10.12
N ARG A 259 -12.40 37.99 10.95
CA ARG A 259 -11.85 39.32 11.27
C ARG A 259 -11.28 40.01 10.04
N GLU A 260 -10.54 39.30 9.20
CA GLU A 260 -10.02 39.80 7.92
C GLU A 260 -11.17 40.22 7.00
N TRP A 261 -12.23 39.41 6.90
CA TRP A 261 -13.41 39.79 6.14
C TRP A 261 -14.11 41.03 6.70
N LEU A 262 -14.27 41.14 8.03
CA LEU A 262 -14.85 42.32 8.67
C LEU A 262 -14.02 43.59 8.39
N ALA A 263 -12.70 43.47 8.41
CA ALA A 263 -11.78 44.56 8.08
C ALA A 263 -11.87 44.95 6.59
N ASP A 264 -11.90 43.98 5.69
CA ASP A 264 -11.94 44.20 4.24
C ASP A 264 -13.29 44.67 3.71
N GLU A 265 -14.37 44.24 4.36
CA GLU A 265 -15.74 44.50 3.91
C GLU A 265 -16.34 45.70 4.63
N PHE A 266 -16.04 45.89 5.92
CA PHE A 266 -16.62 46.95 6.74
C PHE A 266 -15.59 47.90 7.37
N GLY A 267 -14.29 47.70 7.17
CA GLY A 267 -13.26 48.51 7.83
C GLY A 267 -13.16 48.25 9.34
N PHE A 268 -13.87 47.24 9.87
CA PHE A 268 -13.95 46.98 11.30
C PHE A 268 -12.74 46.16 11.77
N ARG A 269 -11.96 46.73 12.70
CA ARG A 269 -10.78 46.10 13.33
C ARG A 269 -10.90 45.92 14.84
N GLY A 270 -12.08 46.20 15.41
CA GLY A 270 -12.35 46.02 16.83
C GLY A 270 -12.51 44.55 17.21
N GLU A 271 -12.70 44.29 18.49
CA GLU A 271 -13.03 42.96 18.98
C GLU A 271 -14.54 42.72 19.02
N LEU A 272 -14.96 41.52 18.60
CA LEU A 272 -16.32 41.03 18.82
C LEU A 272 -16.28 39.96 19.90
N VAL A 273 -17.14 40.10 20.91
CA VAL A 273 -17.40 39.06 21.89
C VAL A 273 -18.42 38.09 21.29
N PHE A 274 -18.07 36.81 21.20
CA PHE A 274 -18.95 35.79 20.62
C PHE A 274 -20.23 35.61 21.45
N GLY A 275 -21.39 35.69 20.79
CA GLY A 275 -22.70 35.54 21.43
C GLY A 275 -23.19 36.78 22.20
N ALA A 276 -22.45 37.89 22.17
CA ALA A 276 -22.89 39.15 22.74
C ALA A 276 -23.89 39.88 21.83
N GLU A 277 -24.51 40.93 22.39
CA GLU A 277 -25.37 41.83 21.64
C GLU A 277 -24.66 42.44 20.43
N PRO A 278 -25.35 42.65 19.30
CA PRO A 278 -24.75 43.23 18.11
C PRO A 278 -24.14 44.61 18.38
N VAL A 279 -22.95 44.84 17.82
CA VAL A 279 -22.21 46.11 17.91
C VAL A 279 -22.54 46.97 16.71
N ARG A 280 -22.90 48.24 16.94
CA ARG A 280 -23.09 49.22 15.87
C ARG A 280 -21.75 49.71 15.35
N ILE A 281 -21.57 49.67 14.03
CA ILE A 281 -20.38 50.18 13.33
C ILE A 281 -20.80 51.10 12.18
N GLU A 282 -19.92 52.01 11.77
CA GLU A 282 -20.10 52.82 10.56
C GLU A 282 -19.21 52.27 9.44
N ALA A 283 -19.82 51.97 8.30
CA ALA A 283 -19.12 51.45 7.13
C ALA A 283 -19.92 51.75 5.86
N LYS A 284 -19.25 51.90 4.71
CA LYS A 284 -19.91 52.08 3.40
C LYS A 284 -20.98 53.21 3.38
N ASN A 285 -20.70 54.34 4.04
CA ASN A 285 -21.61 55.48 4.16
C ASN A 285 -22.97 55.16 4.83
N THR A 286 -23.03 54.09 5.62
CA THR A 286 -24.18 53.72 6.43
C THR A 286 -23.70 53.12 7.76
N TRP A 287 -24.62 52.68 8.59
CA TRP A 287 -24.31 51.95 9.82
C TRP A 287 -24.78 50.51 9.73
N TYR A 288 -24.10 49.60 10.43
CA TYR A 288 -24.44 48.19 10.52
C TYR A 288 -24.42 47.74 11.99
N MET A 289 -25.37 46.90 12.38
CA MET A 289 -25.21 46.03 13.55
C MET A 289 -24.44 44.79 13.11
N ILE A 290 -23.33 44.48 13.78
CA ILE A 290 -22.56 43.27 13.56
C ILE A 290 -22.47 42.43 14.83
N ALA A 291 -22.62 41.11 14.70
CA ALA A 291 -22.40 40.17 15.80
C ALA A 291 -21.72 38.92 15.26
N ALA A 292 -21.07 38.17 16.15
CA ALA A 292 -20.44 36.90 15.82
C ALA A 292 -20.89 35.82 16.81
N ALA A 293 -21.12 34.60 16.32
CA ALA A 293 -21.46 33.45 17.12
C ALA A 293 -20.59 32.25 16.75
N ARG A 294 -20.16 31.47 17.75
CA ARG A 294 -19.59 30.14 17.54
C ARG A 294 -20.73 29.14 17.47
N ARG A 295 -20.71 28.28 16.46
CA ARG A 295 -21.72 27.24 16.25
C ARG A 295 -21.02 25.95 15.83
N ARG A 296 -21.78 24.85 15.80
CA ARG A 296 -21.36 23.55 15.28
C ARG A 296 -22.33 23.11 14.21
N ASP A 297 -21.82 22.44 13.19
CA ASP A 297 -22.65 21.85 12.13
C ASP A 297 -23.24 20.51 12.56
N ASP A 298 -24.01 19.88 11.67
CA ASP A 298 -24.69 18.61 11.94
C ASP A 298 -23.71 17.46 12.25
N ASN A 299 -22.45 17.59 11.83
CA ASN A 299 -21.37 16.64 12.08
C ASN A 299 -20.46 17.06 13.24
N GLY A 300 -20.82 18.12 13.98
CA GLY A 300 -20.09 18.59 15.15
C GLY A 300 -18.88 19.47 14.87
N VAL A 301 -18.62 19.86 13.61
CA VAL A 301 -17.47 20.69 13.22
C VAL A 301 -17.73 22.16 13.62
N PRO A 302 -16.80 22.81 14.35
CA PRO A 302 -16.99 24.19 14.76
C PRO A 302 -16.90 25.14 13.57
N TYR A 303 -17.79 26.13 13.56
CA TYR A 303 -17.78 27.23 12.60
C TYR A 303 -18.13 28.55 13.29
N VAL A 304 -17.75 29.64 12.63
CA VAL A 304 -18.07 30.99 13.07
C VAL A 304 -19.11 31.59 12.13
N GLU A 305 -20.14 32.19 12.69
CA GLU A 305 -21.16 32.90 11.95
C GLU A 305 -21.10 34.38 12.31
N ALA A 306 -20.91 35.23 11.30
CA ALA A 306 -21.03 36.67 11.45
C ALA A 306 -22.40 37.13 10.92
N SER A 307 -23.19 37.77 11.76
CA SER A 307 -24.45 38.41 11.36
C SER A 307 -24.25 39.91 11.17
N TYR A 308 -24.83 40.47 10.12
CA TYR A 308 -24.73 41.90 9.82
C TYR A 308 -26.01 42.42 9.15
N GLY A 309 -26.47 43.60 9.58
CA GLY A 309 -27.71 44.20 9.08
C GLY A 309 -27.92 45.62 9.61
N ASN A 310 -28.96 46.29 9.14
CA ASN A 310 -29.41 47.59 9.69
C ASN A 310 -30.92 47.76 9.42
N ASP A 311 -31.47 48.95 9.68
CA ASP A 311 -32.91 49.22 9.52
C ASP A 311 -33.43 49.01 8.09
N VAL A 312 -32.54 49.13 7.10
CA VAL A 312 -32.88 49.08 5.68
C VAL A 312 -32.48 47.73 5.06
N MET A 313 -31.42 47.11 5.58
CA MET A 313 -30.88 45.85 5.10
C MET A 313 -31.21 44.73 6.07
N PRO A 314 -31.99 43.70 5.65
CA PRO A 314 -32.30 42.57 6.50
C PRO A 314 -31.03 41.90 6.99
N VAL A 315 -31.08 41.34 8.19
CA VAL A 315 -29.93 40.68 8.83
C VAL A 315 -29.47 39.53 7.94
N ARG A 316 -28.25 39.67 7.41
CA ARG A 316 -27.55 38.63 6.66
C ARG A 316 -26.59 37.89 7.57
N ARG A 317 -26.28 36.65 7.21
CA ARG A 317 -25.33 35.80 7.94
C ARG A 317 -24.26 35.31 6.99
N LYS A 318 -23.01 35.33 7.44
CA LYS A 318 -21.88 34.78 6.71
C LYS A 318 -21.19 33.73 7.57
N ARG A 319 -21.02 32.55 7.00
CA ARG A 319 -20.43 31.39 7.67
C ARG A 319 -18.95 31.26 7.33
N PHE A 320 -18.13 30.97 8.33
CA PHE A 320 -16.70 30.71 8.24
C PHE A 320 -16.42 29.35 8.84
N GLU A 321 -16.13 28.37 7.99
CA GLU A 321 -16.06 26.95 8.35
C GLU A 321 -14.66 26.40 8.18
N ASN A 322 -14.35 25.37 8.95
CA ASN A 322 -13.18 24.53 8.72
C ASN A 322 -13.48 23.63 7.52
N THR A 323 -13.01 24.01 6.33
CA THR A 323 -13.43 23.38 5.08
C THR A 323 -12.90 21.95 4.98
N GLY A 324 -11.62 21.71 5.33
CA GLY A 324 -11.04 20.37 5.37
C GLY A 324 -11.81 19.42 6.29
N LEU A 325 -11.97 19.77 7.57
CA LEU A 325 -12.72 18.94 8.52
C LEU A 325 -14.18 18.75 8.12
N LYS A 326 -14.87 19.80 7.68
CA LYS A 326 -16.27 19.70 7.25
C LYS A 326 -16.43 18.67 6.13
N ARG A 327 -15.61 18.74 5.09
CA ARG A 327 -15.70 17.79 3.96
C ARG A 327 -15.30 16.37 4.35
N ALA A 328 -14.32 16.23 5.25
CA ALA A 328 -13.93 14.93 5.77
C ALA A 328 -15.05 14.26 6.57
N TYR A 329 -15.70 15.00 7.48
CA TYR A 329 -16.81 14.47 8.27
C TYR A 329 -18.10 14.30 7.45
N GLU A 330 -18.38 15.16 6.46
CA GLU A 330 -19.46 14.91 5.50
C GLU A 330 -19.24 13.60 4.74
N ALA A 331 -18.01 13.32 4.31
CA ALA A 331 -17.69 12.06 3.64
C ALA A 331 -17.82 10.85 4.58
N ALA A 332 -17.38 10.97 5.83
CA ALA A 332 -17.51 9.92 6.83
C ALA A 332 -18.95 9.67 7.30
N ALA A 333 -19.82 10.68 7.24
CA ALA A 333 -21.24 10.54 7.52
C ALA A 333 -22.02 9.91 6.35
N GLU A 334 -21.48 10.00 5.12
CA GLU A 334 -22.16 9.54 3.91
C GLU A 334 -21.74 8.14 3.46
N VAL A 335 -20.55 7.67 3.86
CA VAL A 335 -19.98 6.39 3.45
C VAL A 335 -19.57 5.59 4.69
N ASP A 336 -20.00 4.33 4.75
CA ASP A 336 -19.67 3.41 5.85
C ASP A 336 -18.17 3.09 5.91
N ASP A 337 -17.69 2.66 7.08
CA ASP A 337 -16.30 2.29 7.37
C ASP A 337 -15.28 3.37 6.98
N VAL A 338 -15.60 4.61 7.34
CA VAL A 338 -14.75 5.78 7.15
C VAL A 338 -14.47 6.43 8.49
N SER A 339 -13.21 6.84 8.71
CA SER A 339 -12.83 7.62 9.89
C SER A 339 -12.01 8.84 9.51
N VAL A 340 -12.01 9.85 10.37
CA VAL A 340 -11.28 11.10 10.16
C VAL A 340 -10.19 11.26 11.21
N VAL A 341 -9.00 11.61 10.76
CA VAL A 341 -7.88 12.05 11.59
C VAL A 341 -7.32 13.35 11.03
N TYR A 342 -6.85 14.23 11.89
CA TYR A 342 -6.28 15.53 11.54
C TYR A 342 -5.11 15.84 12.49
N PRO A 343 -4.14 16.67 12.08
CA PRO A 343 -2.90 16.85 12.82
C PRO A 343 -3.12 17.61 14.14
N VAL A 344 -2.50 17.12 15.20
CA VAL A 344 -2.39 17.79 16.50
C VAL A 344 -0.96 18.26 16.70
N PHE A 345 -0.76 19.55 16.95
CA PHE A 345 0.58 20.14 17.09
C PHE A 345 0.93 20.33 18.55
N ALA A 346 2.18 20.05 18.94
CA ALA A 346 2.65 20.32 20.29
C ALA A 346 2.66 21.84 20.58
N ASN A 347 3.07 22.65 19.60
CA ASN A 347 3.08 24.11 19.71
C ASN A 347 2.62 24.78 18.42
N ARG A 348 1.31 24.98 18.27
CA ARG A 348 0.74 25.63 17.06
C ARG A 348 0.90 27.15 17.06
N GLY A 349 0.72 27.80 18.22
CA GLY A 349 0.66 29.26 18.34
C GLY A 349 -0.31 29.90 17.33
N GLU A 350 0.07 31.06 16.78
CA GLU A 350 -0.67 31.74 15.70
C GLU A 350 -0.19 31.35 14.29
N ARG A 351 0.71 30.37 14.17
CA ARG A 351 1.26 29.96 12.87
C ARG A 351 0.18 29.24 12.05
N LYS A 352 0.24 29.39 10.72
CA LYS A 352 -0.71 28.73 9.81
C LYS A 352 -0.26 27.29 9.52
N LEU A 353 -0.25 26.46 10.56
CA LEU A 353 -0.02 25.02 10.46
C LEU A 353 -1.39 24.31 10.39
N THR A 354 -1.64 23.58 9.32
CA THR A 354 -2.97 23.02 9.02
C THR A 354 -2.95 21.54 8.66
N ASP A 355 -1.86 21.01 8.11
CA ASP A 355 -1.83 19.65 7.56
C ASP A 355 -0.72 18.76 8.20
N PHE A 356 -0.74 17.45 7.90
CA PHE A 356 0.28 16.51 8.40
C PHE A 356 1.68 16.78 7.82
N ASN A 357 1.80 17.53 6.73
CA ASN A 357 3.12 17.95 6.25
C ASN A 357 3.67 19.10 7.09
N ASP A 358 2.84 20.04 7.52
CA ASP A 358 3.24 21.06 8.50
C ASP A 358 3.63 20.40 9.83
N LEU A 359 2.91 19.35 10.25
CA LEU A 359 3.27 18.57 11.46
C LEU A 359 4.61 17.87 11.29
N HIS A 360 4.86 17.30 10.11
CA HIS A 360 6.16 16.71 9.78
C HIS A 360 7.28 17.76 9.88
N VAL A 361 7.11 18.93 9.25
CA VAL A 361 8.16 19.96 9.23
C VAL A 361 8.40 20.55 10.62
N GLU A 362 7.36 20.66 11.45
CA GLU A 362 7.45 21.26 12.78
C GLU A 362 7.92 20.25 13.86
N ASP A 363 7.26 19.10 13.94
CA ASP A 363 7.41 18.12 15.04
C ASP A 363 8.07 16.81 14.59
N GLY A 364 8.42 16.67 13.31
CA GLY A 364 9.11 15.51 12.73
C GLY A 364 8.20 14.37 12.24
N LEU A 365 8.77 13.43 11.47
CA LEU A 365 8.04 12.25 10.96
C LEU A 365 7.52 11.35 12.08
N GLU A 366 8.19 11.29 13.22
CA GLU A 366 7.76 10.48 14.37
C GLU A 366 6.42 10.95 14.94
N SER A 367 6.18 12.27 14.97
CA SER A 367 4.90 12.85 15.41
C SER A 367 3.76 12.49 14.46
N VAL A 368 4.02 12.56 13.14
CA VAL A 368 3.06 12.10 12.12
C VAL A 368 2.80 10.60 12.26
N ALA A 369 3.85 9.79 12.41
CA ALA A 369 3.75 8.34 12.56
C ALA A 369 2.90 7.98 13.77
N GLY A 370 3.17 8.58 14.94
CA GLY A 370 2.43 8.32 16.17
C GLY A 370 0.94 8.64 16.05
N GLN A 371 0.58 9.77 15.44
CA GLN A 371 -0.82 10.15 15.27
C GLN A 371 -1.57 9.27 14.26
N ILE A 372 -0.95 8.97 13.12
CA ILE A 372 -1.59 8.14 12.10
C ILE A 372 -1.65 6.68 12.55
N GLN A 373 -0.61 6.12 13.17
CA GLN A 373 -0.63 4.76 13.71
C GLN A 373 -1.69 4.62 14.82
N ALA A 374 -1.83 5.61 15.70
CA ALA A 374 -2.89 5.59 16.71
C ALA A 374 -4.29 5.60 16.07
N ALA A 375 -4.48 6.34 14.98
CA ALA A 375 -5.75 6.33 14.23
C ALA A 375 -5.99 4.99 13.52
N ILE A 376 -4.98 4.39 12.90
CA ILE A 376 -5.06 3.07 12.26
C ILE A 376 -5.37 1.99 13.30
N LEU A 377 -4.72 2.00 14.45
CA LEU A 377 -4.98 1.03 15.53
C LEU A 377 -6.41 1.13 16.07
N ARG A 378 -6.97 2.34 16.16
CA ARG A 378 -8.38 2.53 16.55
C ARG A 378 -9.38 1.94 15.56
N VAL A 379 -8.98 1.85 14.29
CA VAL A 379 -9.78 1.29 13.21
C VAL A 379 -9.65 -0.23 13.15
N ILE A 380 -8.43 -0.77 13.31
CA ILE A 380 -8.15 -2.21 13.17
C ILE A 380 -8.50 -3.00 14.45
N ALA A 381 -8.46 -2.37 15.62
CA ALA A 381 -8.85 -3.03 16.87
C ALA A 381 -10.32 -3.50 16.78
N PRO A 382 -10.63 -4.75 17.17
CA PRO A 382 -12.01 -5.24 17.17
C PRO A 382 -12.85 -4.30 18.03
N ALA A 383 -14.00 -3.89 17.51
CA ALA A 383 -14.94 -3.01 18.18
C ALA A 383 -15.34 -3.59 19.54
N ASN A 384 -14.63 -3.19 20.59
CA ASN A 384 -15.21 -3.14 21.93
C ASN A 384 -16.19 -1.97 21.88
N GLU A 385 -17.49 -2.27 21.99
CA GLU A 385 -18.58 -1.28 22.00
C GLU A 385 -18.52 -0.26 23.17
N ASP A 386 -17.46 -0.24 23.98
CA ASP A 386 -17.30 0.63 25.15
C ASP A 386 -16.24 1.74 25.04
N ILE A 387 -15.74 2.06 23.85
CA ILE A 387 -14.90 3.27 23.67
C ILE A 387 -15.56 4.24 22.69
N ARG A 388 -16.59 4.95 23.17
CA ARG A 388 -16.97 6.24 22.59
C ARG A 388 -15.83 7.23 22.87
N PRO A 389 -15.29 7.96 21.87
CA PRO A 389 -14.27 8.97 22.13
C PRO A 389 -14.89 10.11 22.93
N ALA A 390 -14.51 10.21 24.21
CA ALA A 390 -14.73 11.41 24.99
C ALA A 390 -13.99 12.56 24.30
N THR A 391 -14.76 13.57 23.93
CA THR A 391 -14.31 14.92 23.56
C THR A 391 -13.14 15.35 24.44
N VAL A 392 -11.97 15.56 23.84
CA VAL A 392 -10.84 16.22 24.50
C VAL A 392 -11.16 17.71 24.57
N ALA A 393 -11.54 18.18 25.75
CA ALA A 393 -11.50 19.59 26.10
C ALA A 393 -10.06 19.96 26.54
N PRO A 394 -9.55 21.15 26.17
CA PRO A 394 -8.20 21.57 26.54
C PRO A 394 -8.14 21.97 28.02
N SER A 395 -7.24 21.34 28.79
CA SER A 395 -6.93 21.77 30.15
C SER A 395 -5.84 22.84 30.15
N SER A 396 -6.15 23.95 30.81
CA SER A 396 -5.32 25.12 31.05
C SER A 396 -4.09 24.86 31.94
N VAL A 397 -3.10 25.70 31.70
CA VAL A 397 -1.78 25.87 32.34
C VAL A 397 -1.90 26.39 33.79
N ASP A 398 -1.10 25.85 34.72
CA ASP A 398 -0.24 26.57 35.69
C ASP A 398 0.08 25.75 36.96
N ALA A 399 1.36 25.41 37.16
CA ALA A 399 2.17 25.75 38.35
C ALA A 399 3.43 24.85 38.48
N PRO A 400 4.63 25.39 38.79
CA PRO A 400 5.91 24.67 38.74
C PRO A 400 6.50 24.36 40.13
N GLN A 401 6.99 23.14 40.39
CA GLN A 401 7.86 22.84 41.56
C GLN A 401 8.80 21.66 41.26
N THR A 402 10.08 21.92 40.94
CA THR A 402 11.28 21.85 41.82
C THR A 402 11.70 20.43 42.25
N GLN A 403 12.84 19.98 41.69
CA GLN A 403 13.65 18.87 42.19
C GLN A 403 14.25 19.20 43.57
N PRO A 404 14.55 18.17 44.37
CA PRO A 404 15.81 18.19 45.11
C PRO A 404 16.63 16.90 44.97
N HIS A 405 17.94 17.12 45.07
CA HIS A 405 19.04 16.18 45.06
C HIS A 405 19.08 15.24 46.27
N ALA A 406 19.77 14.12 46.06
CA ALA A 406 20.08 13.04 47.00
C ALA A 406 21.03 13.43 48.14
N THR A 407 20.89 12.72 49.28
CA THR A 407 22.05 12.32 50.10
C THR A 407 21.74 11.09 50.97
N SER A 408 22.73 10.20 51.00
CA SER A 408 22.83 8.92 51.72
C SER A 408 23.02 9.06 53.24
N ALA A 409 22.60 8.06 54.03
CA ALA A 409 23.51 7.12 54.74
C ALA A 409 22.88 6.46 56.00
N ALA A 410 22.88 5.12 55.96
CA ALA A 410 23.27 4.12 56.98
C ALA A 410 22.69 4.09 58.42
N ALA A 411 22.12 2.93 58.77
CA ALA A 411 22.41 2.05 59.95
C ALA A 411 21.36 0.89 59.96
N GLU A 412 21.71 -0.36 59.63
CA GLU A 412 22.14 -1.48 60.51
C GLU A 412 21.19 -1.79 61.69
N GLN A 413 20.84 -3.02 62.10
CA GLN A 413 20.76 -4.41 61.59
C GLN A 413 20.28 -5.28 62.78
N SER A 414 19.47 -6.34 62.56
CA SER A 414 19.59 -7.66 63.25
C SER A 414 18.59 -8.66 62.64
N GLU A 415 19.04 -9.69 61.89
CA GLU A 415 19.26 -11.12 62.28
C GLU A 415 18.08 -12.03 61.87
N TRP A 416 18.23 -13.33 61.57
CA TRP A 416 18.87 -14.14 60.50
C TRP A 416 18.38 -15.60 60.71
N ASP A 417 18.03 -16.39 59.68
CA ASP A 417 17.82 -17.86 59.76
C ASP A 417 18.52 -18.76 58.69
N GLY A 418 19.83 -18.67 58.53
CA GLY A 418 20.65 -19.85 58.21
C GLY A 418 20.72 -20.35 56.76
N ARG A 419 21.36 -19.56 55.89
CA ARG A 419 22.25 -20.07 54.83
C ARG A 419 23.21 -21.14 55.37
N GLU A 420 23.87 -21.87 54.45
CA GLU A 420 25.33 -22.01 54.50
C GLU A 420 25.93 -21.92 53.08
N ALA A 421 27.13 -21.41 52.81
CA ALA A 421 27.96 -20.37 53.42
C ALA A 421 29.18 -20.11 52.49
N GLU A 422 29.78 -18.93 52.64
CA GLU A 422 31.22 -18.66 52.45
C GLU A 422 31.82 -18.59 51.03
N ASN A 423 31.50 -17.49 50.35
CA ASN A 423 32.49 -16.49 49.91
C ASN A 423 31.73 -15.34 49.23
N GLY A 424 31.58 -14.19 49.89
CA GLY A 424 31.40 -12.85 49.29
C GLY A 424 30.56 -12.64 48.01
N ALA A 425 29.63 -13.52 47.64
CA ALA A 425 29.01 -13.48 46.32
C ALA A 425 27.76 -12.58 46.35
N HIS A 426 27.87 -11.40 45.75
CA HIS A 426 26.73 -10.62 45.30
C HIS A 426 25.72 -11.53 44.58
N THR A 427 24.47 -11.55 45.03
CA THR A 427 23.38 -12.26 44.36
C THR A 427 22.72 -11.32 43.37
N TRP A 428 22.34 -11.79 42.18
CA TRP A 428 21.74 -10.94 41.14
C TRP A 428 20.49 -10.17 41.62
N GLU A 429 19.77 -10.67 42.63
CA GLU A 429 18.63 -9.97 43.24
C GLU A 429 19.03 -8.65 43.95
N GLN A 430 20.29 -8.51 44.34
CA GLN A 430 20.85 -7.29 44.93
C GLN A 430 21.11 -6.22 43.88
N ASP A 431 21.34 -6.62 42.63
CA ASP A 431 21.57 -5.70 41.51
C ASP A 431 20.25 -5.12 40.97
N LEU A 432 19.09 -5.59 41.44
CA LEU A 432 17.79 -5.08 41.02
C LEU A 432 17.64 -3.62 41.45
N ALA A 433 17.31 -2.76 40.48
CA ALA A 433 17.11 -1.33 40.69
C ALA A 433 15.92 -1.07 41.62
N ARG A 434 16.14 -0.24 42.64
CA ARG A 434 15.14 0.11 43.66
C ARG A 434 14.99 1.62 43.76
N SER A 435 13.82 2.06 44.20
CA SER A 435 13.60 3.45 44.61
C SER A 435 14.34 3.74 45.91
N ASP A 436 14.43 5.02 46.28
CA ASP A 436 14.96 5.47 47.57
C ASP A 436 14.20 4.86 48.78
N LYS A 437 12.97 4.37 48.55
CA LYS A 437 12.13 3.69 49.55
C LYS A 437 12.32 2.15 49.55
N GLY A 438 13.27 1.63 48.77
CA GLY A 438 13.60 0.20 48.68
C GLY A 438 12.67 -0.63 47.78
N THR A 439 11.64 -0.02 47.20
CA THR A 439 10.69 -0.69 46.29
C THR A 439 11.34 -0.97 44.95
N LEU A 440 11.13 -2.15 44.37
CA LEU A 440 11.66 -2.49 43.05
C LEU A 440 11.06 -1.58 41.97
N LEU A 441 11.91 -1.03 41.10
CA LEU A 441 11.46 -0.17 40.02
C LEU A 441 10.95 -1.00 38.82
N PRO A 442 9.83 -0.63 38.19
CA PRO A 442 9.25 -1.34 37.05
C PRO A 442 10.01 -1.02 35.75
N THR A 443 11.29 -1.37 35.69
CA THR A 443 12.17 -1.08 34.56
C THR A 443 12.45 -2.32 33.73
N LEU A 444 12.78 -2.13 32.44
CA LEU A 444 13.22 -3.19 31.54
C LEU A 444 14.37 -4.02 32.13
N GLY A 445 15.37 -3.36 32.72
CA GLY A 445 16.53 -4.03 33.31
C GLY A 445 16.15 -4.99 34.45
N ASN A 446 15.22 -4.60 35.31
CA ASN A 446 14.76 -5.46 36.40
C ASN A 446 13.98 -6.68 35.88
N VAL A 447 13.07 -6.47 34.93
CA VAL A 447 12.30 -7.57 34.35
C VAL A 447 13.22 -8.55 33.64
N HIS A 448 14.11 -8.06 32.78
CA HIS A 448 15.11 -8.89 32.09
C HIS A 448 15.95 -9.69 33.10
N MET A 449 16.49 -9.04 34.14
CA MET A 449 17.35 -9.72 35.10
C MET A 449 16.61 -10.80 35.91
N ILE A 450 15.32 -10.57 36.25
CA ILE A 450 14.47 -11.58 36.89
C ILE A 450 14.26 -12.77 35.95
N LEU A 451 13.86 -12.52 34.70
CA LEU A 451 13.57 -13.59 33.73
C LEU A 451 14.84 -14.40 33.39
N SER A 452 16.01 -13.76 33.29
CA SER A 452 17.27 -14.42 32.96
C SER A 452 17.85 -15.28 34.09
N ASN A 453 17.62 -14.91 35.36
CA ASN A 453 18.32 -15.53 36.50
C ASN A 453 17.42 -16.33 37.44
N HIS A 454 16.13 -16.03 37.52
CA HIS A 454 15.25 -16.74 38.44
C HIS A 454 15.10 -18.20 38.03
N LYS A 455 15.31 -19.12 39.00
CA LYS A 455 15.36 -20.58 38.75
C LYS A 455 14.15 -21.12 37.99
N ALA A 456 12.95 -20.59 38.24
CA ALA A 456 11.72 -21.04 37.59
C ALA A 456 11.59 -20.61 36.11
N TRP A 457 12.38 -19.63 35.66
CA TRP A 457 12.40 -19.15 34.27
C TRP A 457 13.51 -19.79 33.41
N LYS A 458 14.42 -20.56 34.03
CA LYS A 458 15.55 -21.17 33.34
C LYS A 458 15.13 -22.17 32.25
N GLY A 459 15.43 -21.82 30.99
CA GLY A 459 15.06 -22.60 29.80
C GLY A 459 13.56 -22.60 29.51
N VAL A 460 12.86 -21.54 29.92
CA VAL A 460 11.46 -21.32 29.54
C VAL A 460 11.41 -20.57 28.21
N ILE A 461 12.06 -19.41 28.12
CA ILE A 461 12.03 -18.50 26.96
C ILE A 461 13.24 -18.79 26.08
N GLU A 462 13.03 -19.12 24.81
CA GLU A 462 14.10 -19.31 23.82
C GLU A 462 13.65 -18.80 22.43
N GLN A 463 14.59 -18.32 21.63
CA GLN A 463 14.38 -17.88 20.25
C GLN A 463 14.46 -19.08 19.29
N ASP A 464 13.43 -19.28 18.47
CA ASP A 464 13.48 -20.21 17.33
C ASP A 464 14.10 -19.51 16.12
N ASP A 465 15.29 -19.93 15.72
CA ASP A 465 16.00 -19.41 14.55
C ASP A 465 15.37 -19.85 13.22
N PHE A 466 14.58 -20.91 13.24
CA PHE A 466 13.90 -21.41 12.05
C PHE A 466 12.61 -20.64 11.76
N GLY A 467 11.76 -20.49 12.78
CA GLY A 467 10.50 -19.76 12.72
C GLY A 467 10.61 -18.26 12.93
N GLY A 468 11.71 -17.77 13.52
CA GLY A 468 11.89 -16.37 13.89
C GLY A 468 11.03 -15.93 15.08
N ARG A 469 10.55 -16.86 15.91
CA ARG A 469 9.58 -16.61 16.99
C ARG A 469 10.15 -16.90 18.38
N VAL A 470 9.60 -16.25 19.39
CA VAL A 470 9.92 -16.58 20.79
C VAL A 470 9.04 -17.73 21.25
N MET A 471 9.66 -18.75 21.84
CA MET A 471 9.02 -20.00 22.23
C MET A 471 9.17 -20.26 23.73
N LYS A 472 8.12 -20.84 24.32
CA LYS A 472 8.10 -21.41 25.67
C LYS A 472 8.46 -22.90 25.60
N ARG A 473 9.73 -23.24 25.82
CA ARG A 473 10.24 -24.63 25.79
C ARG A 473 9.88 -25.42 27.06
N LYS A 474 9.54 -24.71 28.14
CA LYS A 474 8.94 -25.25 29.38
C LYS A 474 7.73 -24.42 29.78
N ALA A 475 6.85 -25.00 30.59
CA ALA A 475 5.72 -24.26 31.15
C ALA A 475 6.22 -23.06 31.98
N PRO A 476 5.81 -21.82 31.65
CA PRO A 476 6.16 -20.66 32.46
C PRO A 476 5.61 -20.77 33.89
N PRO A 477 6.23 -20.11 34.88
CA PRO A 477 5.86 -20.24 36.28
C PRO A 477 4.56 -19.51 36.67
N PHE A 478 3.89 -18.85 35.72
CA PHE A 478 2.61 -18.19 35.93
C PHE A 478 1.42 -19.16 35.77
N PRO A 479 0.24 -18.87 36.37
CA PRO A 479 -0.94 -19.70 36.22
C PRO A 479 -1.33 -19.88 34.74
N GLN A 480 -1.71 -21.11 34.37
CA GLN A 480 -2.05 -21.49 32.97
C GLN A 480 -0.87 -21.40 31.98
N GLY A 481 0.37 -21.38 32.46
CA GLY A 481 1.55 -21.49 31.61
C GLY A 481 1.59 -22.82 30.85
N VAL A 482 1.61 -22.75 29.52
CA VAL A 482 1.79 -23.89 28.62
C VAL A 482 2.96 -23.66 27.68
N THR A 483 3.56 -24.75 27.17
CA THR A 483 4.60 -24.71 26.15
C THR A 483 4.05 -24.25 24.80
N GLY A 484 4.90 -23.72 23.93
CA GLY A 484 4.54 -23.23 22.60
C GLY A 484 4.92 -21.77 22.38
N GLU A 485 4.38 -21.13 21.35
CA GLU A 485 4.70 -19.73 21.02
C GLU A 485 4.35 -18.76 22.17
N TRP A 486 5.23 -17.79 22.41
CA TRP A 486 4.98 -16.69 23.35
C TRP A 486 3.97 -15.70 22.74
N THR A 487 2.89 -15.42 23.47
CA THR A 487 1.77 -14.60 23.00
C THR A 487 1.60 -13.33 23.85
N ASP A 488 0.85 -12.36 23.34
CA ASP A 488 0.48 -11.14 24.09
C ASP A 488 -0.21 -11.46 25.44
N MET A 489 -0.95 -12.57 25.51
CA MET A 489 -1.57 -13.02 26.76
C MET A 489 -0.51 -13.49 27.77
N ASP A 490 0.61 -14.05 27.30
CA ASP A 490 1.72 -14.42 28.17
C ASP A 490 2.46 -13.19 28.71
N ASP A 491 2.51 -12.08 27.96
CA ASP A 491 3.01 -10.81 28.50
C ASP A 491 2.15 -10.32 29.68
N GLN A 492 0.83 -10.42 29.55
CA GLN A 492 -0.09 -10.07 30.65
C GLN A 492 0.08 -11.00 31.86
N ARG A 493 0.17 -12.32 31.63
CA ARG A 493 0.37 -13.31 32.70
C ARG A 493 1.72 -13.14 33.39
N CYS A 494 2.77 -12.83 32.63
CA CYS A 494 4.09 -12.56 33.16
C CYS A 494 4.10 -11.25 33.97
N ALA A 495 3.46 -10.18 33.50
CA ALA A 495 3.29 -8.95 34.27
C ALA A 495 2.55 -9.20 35.60
N LEU A 496 1.48 -10.01 35.57
CA LEU A 496 0.75 -10.40 36.78
C LEU A 496 1.64 -11.21 37.75
N TRP A 497 2.42 -12.16 37.24
CA TRP A 497 3.34 -12.95 38.04
C TRP A 497 4.44 -12.09 38.70
N LEU A 498 4.99 -11.13 37.97
CA LEU A 498 5.96 -10.15 38.50
C LEU A 498 5.35 -9.29 39.61
N SER A 499 4.10 -8.84 39.42
CA SER A 499 3.36 -8.10 40.44
C SER A 499 3.13 -8.92 41.70
N GLN A 500 2.65 -10.16 41.58
CA GLN A 500 2.35 -11.02 42.72
C GLN A 500 3.61 -11.51 43.44
N ARG A 501 4.68 -11.83 42.70
CA ARG A 501 5.88 -12.45 43.28
C ARG A 501 6.90 -11.42 43.78
N TYR A 502 7.02 -10.28 43.11
CA TYR A 502 8.03 -9.24 43.38
C TYR A 502 7.43 -7.89 43.77
N GLY A 503 6.10 -7.73 43.77
CA GLY A 503 5.47 -6.42 43.97
C GLY A 503 5.71 -5.45 42.81
N LEU A 504 6.11 -5.98 41.64
CA LEU A 504 6.58 -5.18 40.50
C LEU A 504 5.45 -4.97 39.49
N SER A 505 4.80 -3.80 39.55
CA SER A 505 3.74 -3.43 38.61
C SER A 505 4.32 -2.87 37.31
N VAL A 506 4.52 -3.73 36.31
CA VAL A 506 5.08 -3.38 35.00
C VAL A 506 4.02 -3.31 33.91
N ARG A 507 4.23 -2.42 32.94
CA ARG A 507 3.45 -2.42 31.70
C ARG A 507 3.90 -3.59 30.81
N THR A 508 2.98 -4.10 29.98
CA THR A 508 3.22 -5.25 29.10
C THR A 508 4.29 -4.99 28.05
N ASP A 509 4.46 -3.76 27.57
CA ASP A 509 5.53 -3.40 26.63
C ASP A 509 6.93 -3.60 27.21
N ILE A 510 7.09 -3.42 28.53
CA ILE A 510 8.35 -3.68 29.23
C ILE A 510 8.62 -5.18 29.32
N VAL A 511 7.56 -5.98 29.58
CA VAL A 511 7.65 -7.44 29.61
C VAL A 511 8.03 -7.99 28.24
N MET A 512 7.33 -7.58 27.19
CA MET A 512 7.62 -7.98 25.80
C MET A 512 9.09 -7.69 25.45
N ASN A 513 9.58 -6.47 25.69
CA ASN A 513 10.98 -6.13 25.41
C ASN A 513 11.97 -6.96 26.25
N ALA A 514 11.65 -7.25 27.51
CA ALA A 514 12.49 -8.10 28.35
C ALA A 514 12.54 -9.54 27.83
N VAL A 515 11.38 -10.09 27.44
CA VAL A 515 11.26 -11.43 26.87
C VAL A 515 12.09 -11.54 25.58
N LEU A 516 12.03 -10.54 24.70
CA LEU A 516 12.86 -10.50 23.49
C LEU A 516 14.36 -10.51 23.81
N LEU A 517 14.80 -9.76 24.84
CA LEU A 517 16.21 -9.77 25.26
C LEU A 517 16.64 -11.11 25.87
N VAL A 518 15.76 -11.78 26.61
CA VAL A 518 16.05 -13.13 27.15
C VAL A 518 16.14 -14.14 26.01
N ALA A 519 15.21 -14.07 25.04
CA ALA A 519 15.18 -14.96 23.89
C ALA A 519 16.45 -14.81 23.03
N ASP A 520 16.92 -13.58 22.79
CA ASP A 520 18.17 -13.28 22.05
C ASP A 520 19.44 -13.87 22.71
N ALA A 521 19.39 -14.24 24.00
CA ALA A 521 20.50 -14.90 24.67
C ALA A 521 20.43 -16.44 24.58
N THR A 522 19.30 -17.00 24.14
CA THR A 522 19.04 -18.45 24.19
C THR A 522 18.30 -18.90 22.94
N HIS A 523 19.03 -19.53 22.02
CA HIS A 523 18.53 -19.89 20.69
C HIS A 523 18.43 -21.40 20.51
N PHE A 524 17.49 -21.82 19.68
CA PHE A 524 17.41 -23.17 19.17
C PHE A 524 16.94 -23.16 17.70
N HIS A 525 17.10 -24.29 17.02
CA HIS A 525 16.64 -24.44 15.65
C HIS A 525 15.91 -25.77 15.48
N ASP A 526 14.58 -25.72 15.35
CA ASP A 526 13.69 -26.89 15.43
C ASP A 526 14.06 -28.01 14.45
N VAL A 527 14.20 -27.71 13.15
CA VAL A 527 14.52 -28.73 12.13
C VAL A 527 15.95 -29.26 12.26
N ARG A 528 16.91 -28.41 12.65
CA ARG A 528 18.32 -28.80 12.81
C ARG A 528 18.47 -29.75 14.00
N GLU A 529 17.84 -29.44 15.14
CA GLU A 529 17.81 -30.35 16.29
C GLU A 529 17.19 -31.71 15.91
N TYR A 530 16.10 -31.72 15.13
CA TYR A 530 15.52 -32.95 14.62
C TYR A 530 16.51 -33.74 13.76
N LEU A 531 17.10 -33.11 12.73
CA LEU A 531 18.04 -33.76 11.81
C LEU A 531 19.30 -34.28 12.51
N GLU A 532 19.83 -33.52 13.48
CA GLU A 532 21.00 -33.92 14.27
C GLU A 532 20.69 -35.06 15.25
N GLY A 533 19.44 -35.16 15.72
CA GLY A 533 18.98 -36.24 16.58
C GLY A 533 18.77 -37.58 15.87
N LEU A 534 18.66 -37.58 14.52
CA LEU A 534 18.45 -38.78 13.73
C LEU A 534 19.70 -39.66 13.65
N LYS A 535 19.49 -40.98 13.63
CA LYS A 535 20.54 -41.98 13.42
C LYS A 535 20.17 -42.88 12.26
N TRP A 536 21.02 -42.88 11.23
CA TRP A 536 20.84 -43.73 10.07
C TRP A 536 21.20 -45.18 10.41
N ASP A 537 20.35 -46.11 9.98
CA ASP A 537 20.53 -47.55 10.19
C ASP A 537 21.45 -48.22 9.16
N GLY A 538 22.00 -47.46 8.21
CA GLY A 538 22.90 -47.96 7.17
C GLY A 538 22.21 -48.59 5.97
N VAL A 539 20.86 -48.63 5.93
CA VAL A 539 20.11 -49.19 4.81
C VAL A 539 19.74 -48.06 3.83
N PRO A 540 20.19 -48.13 2.57
CA PRO A 540 19.86 -47.11 1.57
C PRO A 540 18.40 -47.24 1.12
N ARG A 541 17.66 -46.13 1.19
CA ARG A 541 16.23 -46.03 0.91
C ARG A 541 15.89 -44.82 0.05
N VAL A 542 16.65 -43.72 0.16
CA VAL A 542 16.35 -42.44 -0.49
C VAL A 542 16.18 -42.61 -2.01
N ARG A 543 17.09 -43.32 -2.68
CA ARG A 543 16.99 -43.55 -4.14
C ARG A 543 15.76 -44.37 -4.54
N SER A 544 15.42 -45.40 -3.79
CA SER A 544 14.27 -46.28 -4.06
C SER A 544 12.92 -45.72 -3.59
N MET A 545 12.92 -44.63 -2.84
CA MET A 545 11.73 -44.05 -2.22
C MET A 545 10.63 -43.72 -3.25
N PRO A 546 10.92 -43.06 -4.39
CA PRO A 546 9.88 -42.69 -5.36
C PRO A 546 9.17 -43.88 -5.98
N SER A 547 9.91 -44.93 -6.35
CA SER A 547 9.32 -46.12 -6.95
C SER A 547 8.55 -46.96 -5.91
N THR A 548 9.10 -47.08 -4.70
CA THR A 548 8.51 -47.87 -3.62
C THR A 548 7.21 -47.28 -3.09
N TYR A 549 7.22 -45.99 -2.73
CA TYR A 549 6.12 -45.35 -1.99
C TYR A 549 5.31 -44.37 -2.85
N LEU A 550 5.96 -43.59 -3.71
CA LEU A 550 5.28 -42.65 -4.60
C LEU A 550 4.69 -43.29 -5.86
N ARG A 551 4.95 -44.59 -6.10
CA ARG A 551 4.47 -45.33 -7.29
C ARG A 551 4.92 -44.68 -8.61
N VAL A 552 6.14 -44.16 -8.63
CA VAL A 552 6.78 -43.61 -9.83
C VAL A 552 7.53 -44.73 -10.56
N ALA A 553 7.61 -44.66 -11.89
CA ALA A 553 8.43 -45.59 -12.66
C ALA A 553 9.90 -45.49 -12.21
N ASP A 554 10.56 -46.62 -12.01
CA ASP A 554 11.95 -46.62 -11.56
C ASP A 554 12.89 -46.30 -12.73
N SER A 555 13.58 -45.18 -12.63
CA SER A 555 14.58 -44.73 -13.60
C SER A 555 15.71 -44.01 -12.88
N GLU A 556 16.90 -43.97 -13.49
CA GLU A 556 18.05 -43.25 -12.92
C GLU A 556 17.72 -41.78 -12.65
N TYR A 557 16.96 -41.15 -13.54
CA TYR A 557 16.48 -39.78 -13.37
C TYR A 557 15.67 -39.62 -12.08
N VAL A 558 14.67 -40.48 -11.88
CA VAL A 558 13.75 -40.45 -10.74
C VAL A 558 14.52 -40.62 -9.43
N GLN A 559 15.46 -41.57 -9.39
CA GLN A 559 16.29 -41.82 -8.21
C GLN A 559 17.18 -40.60 -7.88
N LEU A 560 17.84 -40.02 -8.88
CA LEU A 560 18.74 -38.89 -8.70
C LEU A 560 17.99 -37.61 -8.34
N ALA A 561 16.90 -37.30 -9.04
CA ALA A 561 16.08 -36.11 -8.80
C ALA A 561 15.56 -36.07 -7.35
N PHE A 562 14.99 -37.18 -6.88
CA PHE A 562 14.47 -37.25 -5.52
C PHE A 562 15.57 -37.22 -4.46
N MET A 563 16.65 -37.98 -4.66
CA MET A 563 17.80 -38.00 -3.74
C MET A 563 18.41 -36.61 -3.59
N LYS A 564 18.69 -35.94 -4.71
CA LYS A 564 19.25 -34.58 -4.72
C LYS A 564 18.32 -33.58 -4.06
N TRP A 565 17.00 -33.70 -4.24
CA TRP A 565 16.04 -32.82 -3.61
C TRP A 565 16.02 -32.98 -2.08
N MET A 566 16.09 -34.23 -1.57
CA MET A 566 16.21 -34.48 -0.13
C MET A 566 17.52 -33.94 0.46
N ILE A 567 18.64 -34.11 -0.24
CA ILE A 567 19.94 -33.56 0.20
C ILE A 567 19.88 -32.03 0.18
N ALA A 568 19.28 -31.41 -0.84
CA ALA A 568 19.10 -29.96 -0.92
C ALA A 568 18.24 -29.42 0.25
N ALA A 569 17.22 -30.17 0.67
CA ALA A 569 16.40 -29.82 1.82
C ALA A 569 17.22 -29.81 3.12
N VAL A 570 18.06 -30.83 3.32
CA VAL A 570 19.01 -30.86 4.45
C VAL A 570 20.01 -29.71 4.35
N ALA A 571 20.61 -29.48 3.18
CA ALA A 571 21.58 -28.42 2.96
C ALA A 571 21.00 -27.04 3.29
N ARG A 572 19.73 -26.76 2.93
CA ARG A 572 19.06 -25.50 3.27
C ARG A 572 18.99 -25.21 4.78
N VAL A 573 18.94 -26.25 5.62
CA VAL A 573 18.88 -26.11 7.08
C VAL A 573 20.28 -26.07 7.73
N MET A 574 21.21 -26.85 7.18
CA MET A 574 22.58 -26.95 7.70
C MET A 574 23.50 -25.82 7.20
N GLU A 575 23.25 -25.32 5.99
CA GLU A 575 23.89 -24.18 5.33
C GLU A 575 22.84 -23.17 4.83
N PRO A 576 22.20 -22.40 5.74
CA PRO A 576 21.19 -21.42 5.38
C PRO A 576 21.66 -20.46 4.28
N GLY A 577 20.84 -20.31 3.23
CA GLY A 577 21.17 -19.50 2.07
C GLY A 577 21.98 -20.19 0.97
N CYS A 578 22.33 -21.47 1.11
CA CYS A 578 22.94 -22.25 0.03
C CYS A 578 22.09 -22.20 -1.25
N LYS A 579 22.73 -22.26 -2.42
CA LYS A 579 22.01 -22.18 -3.70
C LYS A 579 21.18 -23.45 -3.94
N VAL A 580 19.86 -23.27 -3.96
CA VAL A 580 18.89 -24.28 -4.39
C VAL A 580 17.82 -23.58 -5.20
N ASP A 581 17.83 -23.80 -6.51
CA ASP A 581 16.91 -23.21 -7.49
C ASP A 581 16.02 -24.26 -8.20
N ASN A 582 16.01 -25.50 -7.69
CA ASN A 582 15.23 -26.63 -8.23
C ASN A 582 13.99 -26.93 -7.39
N VAL A 583 12.96 -27.44 -8.05
CA VAL A 583 11.62 -27.69 -7.51
C VAL A 583 11.19 -29.09 -7.90
N LEU A 584 10.85 -29.93 -6.91
CA LEU A 584 10.32 -31.28 -7.16
C LEU A 584 8.86 -31.20 -7.59
N ILE A 585 8.48 -31.79 -8.72
CA ILE A 585 7.08 -31.81 -9.16
C ILE A 585 6.52 -33.22 -9.13
N LEU A 586 5.42 -33.44 -8.38
CA LEU A 586 4.67 -34.68 -8.41
C LEU A 586 3.49 -34.56 -9.37
N GLU A 587 3.58 -35.22 -10.52
CA GLU A 587 2.52 -35.21 -11.55
C GLU A 587 1.71 -36.51 -11.50
N GLY A 588 0.42 -36.43 -11.74
CA GLY A 588 -0.44 -37.61 -11.80
C GLY A 588 -1.89 -37.27 -11.55
N LYS A 589 -2.78 -38.26 -11.58
CA LYS A 589 -4.22 -38.01 -11.42
C LYS A 589 -4.53 -37.39 -10.05
N GLN A 590 -5.62 -36.62 -10.01
CA GLN A 590 -6.17 -36.11 -8.76
C GLN A 590 -6.55 -37.30 -7.85
N GLY A 591 -6.40 -37.13 -6.53
CA GLY A 591 -6.71 -38.18 -5.56
C GLY A 591 -5.59 -39.20 -5.32
N HIS A 592 -4.44 -39.10 -6.00
CA HIS A 592 -3.27 -39.96 -5.73
C HIS A 592 -2.52 -39.63 -4.42
N ARG A 593 -2.99 -38.66 -3.62
CA ARG A 593 -2.40 -38.23 -2.32
C ARG A 593 -0.99 -37.61 -2.42
N LYS A 594 -0.69 -36.94 -3.55
CA LYS A 594 0.61 -36.29 -3.83
C LYS A 594 0.98 -35.22 -2.78
N SER A 595 0.11 -34.25 -2.53
CA SER A 595 0.29 -33.20 -1.50
C SER A 595 0.43 -33.80 -0.09
N THR A 596 -0.35 -34.84 0.21
CA THR A 596 -0.27 -35.55 1.49
C THR A 596 1.10 -36.21 1.69
N ALA A 597 1.69 -36.75 0.62
CA ALA A 597 3.03 -37.35 0.67
C ALA A 597 4.10 -36.31 1.04
N LEU A 598 4.05 -35.12 0.42
CA LEU A 598 4.95 -34.02 0.73
C LEU A 598 4.78 -33.53 2.18
N LYS A 599 3.54 -33.37 2.63
CA LYS A 599 3.20 -32.97 4.00
C LYS A 599 3.71 -33.96 5.04
N VAL A 600 3.54 -35.27 4.78
CA VAL A 600 4.02 -36.33 5.68
C VAL A 600 5.55 -36.37 5.70
N LEU A 601 6.20 -36.28 4.55
CA LEU A 601 7.66 -36.30 4.45
C LEU A 601 8.27 -35.13 5.24
N ALA A 602 7.77 -33.92 5.01
CA ALA A 602 8.21 -32.72 5.72
C ALA A 602 7.86 -32.76 7.21
N GLY A 603 6.64 -33.19 7.56
CA GLY A 603 6.07 -33.05 8.89
C GLY A 603 5.13 -31.84 8.96
N ALA A 604 4.00 -31.99 9.64
CA ALA A 604 2.93 -30.98 9.64
C ALA A 604 3.37 -29.57 10.10
N PRO A 605 4.25 -29.40 11.11
CA PRO A 605 4.71 -28.08 11.52
C PRO A 605 5.55 -27.36 10.46
N TRP A 606 6.37 -28.11 9.71
CA TRP A 606 7.36 -27.59 8.76
C TRP A 606 6.87 -27.60 7.30
N PHE A 607 5.59 -27.87 7.09
CA PHE A 607 4.95 -27.89 5.77
C PHE A 607 3.97 -26.72 5.62
N THR A 608 3.86 -26.20 4.40
CA THR A 608 2.77 -25.31 3.99
C THR A 608 2.38 -25.57 2.54
N ASP A 609 1.07 -25.55 2.29
CA ASP A 609 0.40 -25.58 0.99
C ASP A 609 -0.37 -24.27 0.73
N THR A 610 -0.11 -23.25 1.54
CA THR A 610 -0.71 -21.92 1.37
C THR A 610 -0.25 -21.32 0.05
N PRO A 611 -1.16 -20.81 -0.80
CA PRO A 611 -0.79 -20.18 -2.06
C PRO A 611 0.21 -19.03 -1.85
N ILE A 612 1.31 -19.07 -2.59
CA ILE A 612 2.36 -18.06 -2.54
C ILE A 612 2.25 -17.12 -3.74
N GLN A 613 2.18 -15.82 -3.46
CA GLN A 613 2.26 -14.79 -4.49
C GLN A 613 3.70 -14.35 -4.69
N ILE A 614 4.32 -14.79 -5.79
CA ILE A 614 5.68 -14.39 -6.14
C ILE A 614 5.73 -12.89 -6.43
N GLY A 615 6.60 -12.17 -5.72
CA GLY A 615 6.74 -10.71 -5.83
C GLY A 615 6.03 -9.92 -4.72
N ASN A 616 5.19 -10.57 -3.89
CA ASN A 616 4.63 -9.98 -2.68
C ASN A 616 5.64 -10.09 -1.51
N LYS A 617 5.73 -9.06 -0.66
CA LYS A 617 6.57 -9.04 0.54
C LYS A 617 6.03 -9.94 1.67
N ASP A 618 4.73 -10.20 1.71
CA ASP A 618 4.11 -11.03 2.75
C ASP A 618 4.37 -12.52 2.57
N THR A 619 4.72 -12.93 1.35
CA THR A 619 5.19 -14.29 1.03
C THR A 619 6.31 -14.74 1.96
N TYR A 620 7.25 -13.86 2.29
CA TYR A 620 8.41 -14.20 3.12
C TYR A 620 8.03 -14.56 4.56
N ALA A 621 6.97 -13.95 5.10
CA ALA A 621 6.45 -14.32 6.42
C ALA A 621 5.81 -15.71 6.42
N VAL A 622 5.26 -16.16 5.28
CA VAL A 622 4.74 -17.52 5.10
C VAL A 622 5.88 -18.55 4.97
N LEU A 623 7.03 -18.17 4.39
CA LEU A 623 8.20 -19.06 4.29
C LEU A 623 8.86 -19.30 5.66
N ALA A 624 8.77 -18.33 6.58
CA ALA A 624 9.40 -18.43 7.90
C ALA A 624 8.87 -19.64 8.68
N GLY A 625 9.77 -20.48 9.19
CA GLY A 625 9.43 -21.71 9.90
C GLY A 625 8.87 -22.84 9.03
N LYS A 626 8.98 -22.76 7.70
CA LYS A 626 8.53 -23.81 6.76
C LYS A 626 9.71 -24.39 6.00
N TRP A 627 9.86 -25.71 6.04
CA TRP A 627 10.97 -26.44 5.42
C TRP A 627 10.63 -26.88 4.00
N VAL A 628 9.43 -27.42 3.80
CA VAL A 628 8.91 -27.81 2.49
C VAL A 628 7.67 -27.00 2.18
N ILE A 629 7.71 -26.36 1.02
CA ILE A 629 6.67 -25.45 0.57
C ILE A 629 6.07 -26.03 -0.70
N GLU A 630 4.78 -26.38 -0.63
CA GLU A 630 4.03 -26.83 -1.80
C GLU A 630 3.52 -25.63 -2.61
N LEU A 631 3.87 -25.62 -3.89
CA LEU A 631 3.34 -24.70 -4.88
C LEU A 631 2.03 -25.28 -5.42
N ALA A 632 0.91 -24.88 -4.82
CA ALA A 632 -0.42 -25.19 -5.34
C ALA A 632 -0.63 -24.47 -6.69
N GLU A 633 -1.14 -25.20 -7.69
CA GLU A 633 -1.51 -24.67 -9.02
C GLU A 633 -0.36 -24.01 -9.81
N LEU A 634 0.60 -24.81 -10.28
CA LEU A 634 1.70 -24.40 -11.16
C LEU A 634 1.29 -23.59 -12.41
N ASP A 635 0.04 -23.72 -12.88
CA ASP A 635 -0.50 -22.92 -13.99
C ASP A 635 -0.58 -21.41 -13.69
N SER A 636 -0.76 -21.03 -12.42
CA SER A 636 -0.76 -19.62 -11.99
C SER A 636 0.65 -19.01 -12.07
N LEU A 637 1.68 -19.80 -11.76
CA LEU A 637 3.09 -19.40 -11.82
C LEU A 637 3.59 -19.21 -13.25
N ASN A 638 2.97 -19.88 -14.23
CA ASN A 638 3.30 -19.74 -15.65
C ASN A 638 2.77 -18.44 -16.29
N LYS A 639 1.80 -17.77 -15.69
CA LYS A 639 1.28 -16.47 -16.17
C LYS A 639 2.05 -15.27 -15.61
N ALA A 640 2.70 -15.43 -14.45
CA ALA A 640 3.60 -14.43 -13.88
C ALA A 640 4.92 -14.40 -14.67
N ASP A 641 5.51 -13.22 -14.86
CA ASP A 641 6.74 -13.02 -15.61
C ASP A 641 7.81 -14.06 -15.23
N SER A 642 8.23 -14.91 -16.18
CA SER A 642 9.18 -16.03 -15.93
C SER A 642 10.48 -15.59 -15.22
N SER A 643 10.84 -14.30 -15.30
CA SER A 643 11.97 -13.69 -14.60
C SER A 643 11.75 -13.59 -13.09
N ALA A 644 10.55 -13.26 -12.62
CA ALA A 644 10.22 -13.14 -11.19
C ALA A 644 10.29 -14.50 -10.50
N VAL A 645 9.76 -15.55 -11.15
CA VAL A 645 9.83 -16.93 -10.65
C VAL A 645 11.27 -17.44 -10.59
N LYS A 646 12.07 -17.18 -11.64
CA LYS A 646 13.50 -17.52 -11.67
C LYS A 646 14.28 -16.84 -10.55
N SER A 647 14.03 -15.56 -10.33
CA SER A 647 14.64 -14.78 -9.25
C SER A 647 14.24 -15.33 -7.89
N PHE A 648 12.94 -15.61 -7.72
CA PHE A 648 12.39 -16.13 -6.47
C PHE A 648 13.05 -17.45 -6.07
N PHE A 649 13.08 -18.48 -6.92
CA PHE A 649 13.73 -19.74 -6.56
C PHE A 649 15.25 -19.61 -6.38
N ALA A 650 15.91 -18.70 -7.10
CA ALA A 650 17.34 -18.48 -6.98
C ALA A 650 17.76 -17.65 -5.75
N THR A 651 16.82 -17.00 -5.07
CA THR A 651 17.12 -16.13 -3.92
C THR A 651 17.74 -16.93 -2.77
N ALA A 652 18.88 -16.45 -2.29
CA ALA A 652 19.61 -17.02 -1.16
C ALA A 652 19.17 -16.41 0.18
N VAL A 653 18.85 -15.12 0.21
CA VAL A 653 18.55 -14.36 1.42
C VAL A 653 17.26 -13.57 1.22
N ASP A 654 16.31 -13.78 2.11
CA ASP A 654 15.01 -13.10 2.13
C ASP A 654 15.08 -11.91 3.07
N ARG A 655 14.69 -10.72 2.61
CA ARG A 655 14.65 -9.50 3.45
C ARG A 655 13.23 -9.18 3.85
N PHE A 656 12.86 -9.50 5.09
CA PHE A 656 11.51 -9.28 5.61
C PHE A 656 11.51 -8.82 7.07
N ARG A 657 10.38 -8.27 7.52
CA ARG A 657 10.21 -7.83 8.90
C ARG A 657 9.79 -9.03 9.75
N ASN A 658 10.65 -9.44 10.68
CA ASN A 658 10.34 -10.53 11.60
C ASN A 658 9.18 -10.16 12.54
N PHE A 659 8.46 -11.14 13.10
CA PHE A 659 7.20 -10.96 13.84
C PHE A 659 7.27 -9.89 14.96
N TYR A 660 8.41 -9.80 15.65
CA TYR A 660 8.65 -8.84 16.74
C TYR A 660 9.63 -7.70 16.35
N GLY A 661 10.08 -7.67 15.10
CA GLY A 661 11.06 -6.71 14.60
C GLY A 661 10.42 -5.44 14.07
N LYS A 662 10.92 -4.26 14.46
CA LYS A 662 10.52 -2.97 13.87
C LYS A 662 11.19 -2.69 12.52
N ARG A 663 12.22 -3.46 12.17
CA ARG A 663 13.06 -3.29 10.98
C ARG A 663 13.04 -4.59 10.17
N ALA A 664 13.16 -4.47 8.85
CA ALA A 664 13.42 -5.63 8.01
C ALA A 664 14.82 -6.18 8.27
N THR A 665 14.92 -7.50 8.39
CA THR A 665 16.16 -8.26 8.60
C THR A 665 16.41 -9.18 7.41
N ASP A 666 17.68 -9.42 7.11
CA ASP A 666 18.10 -10.37 6.09
C ASP A 666 18.14 -11.77 6.72
N VAL A 667 17.30 -12.67 6.23
CA VAL A 667 17.16 -14.05 6.72
C VAL A 667 17.59 -15.00 5.60
N PRO A 668 18.70 -15.74 5.76
CA PRO A 668 19.11 -16.75 4.79
C PRO A 668 18.03 -17.81 4.65
N ARG A 669 17.71 -18.20 3.40
CA ARG A 669 16.58 -19.09 3.14
C ARG A 669 16.91 -20.53 3.51
N GLN A 670 15.99 -21.15 4.25
CA GLN A 670 16.12 -22.49 4.82
C GLN A 670 15.06 -23.50 4.31
N CYS A 671 14.36 -23.17 3.24
CA CYS A 671 13.28 -23.98 2.67
C CYS A 671 13.59 -24.50 1.27
N VAL A 672 12.88 -25.56 0.88
CA VAL A 672 12.82 -26.10 -0.49
C VAL A 672 11.39 -26.10 -1.01
N PHE A 673 11.26 -26.08 -2.33
CA PHE A 673 9.97 -26.06 -3.00
C PHE A 673 9.64 -27.42 -3.60
N ALA A 674 8.37 -27.78 -3.55
CA ALA A 674 7.79 -28.88 -4.28
C ALA A 674 6.45 -28.43 -4.87
N GLY A 675 5.94 -29.12 -5.88
CA GLY A 675 4.63 -28.86 -6.45
C GLY A 675 3.90 -30.16 -6.73
N SER A 676 2.57 -30.10 -6.76
CA SER A 676 1.74 -31.21 -7.23
C SER A 676 0.85 -30.75 -8.37
N VAL A 677 0.81 -31.54 -9.46
CA VAL A 677 0.04 -31.19 -10.67
C VAL A 677 -0.84 -32.35 -11.12
N ASN A 678 -1.94 -32.00 -11.79
CA ASN A 678 -2.94 -32.94 -12.26
C ASN A 678 -2.86 -33.25 -13.77
N PHE A 679 -2.05 -32.52 -14.54
CA PHE A 679 -1.91 -32.69 -15.99
C PHE A 679 -0.43 -32.93 -16.37
N ASP A 680 -0.23 -33.60 -17.51
CA ASP A 680 1.09 -34.08 -17.97
C ASP A 680 1.93 -33.01 -18.68
N THR A 681 1.31 -31.93 -19.17
CA THR A 681 1.99 -30.82 -19.86
C THR A 681 1.65 -29.51 -19.18
N TYR A 682 2.65 -28.86 -18.60
CA TYR A 682 2.45 -27.63 -17.83
C TYR A 682 3.67 -26.68 -17.92
N LEU A 683 4.72 -27.01 -18.66
CA LEU A 683 5.92 -26.19 -18.76
C LEU A 683 5.87 -25.34 -20.04
N LYS A 684 5.75 -24.01 -19.92
CA LYS A 684 5.55 -23.07 -21.06
C LYS A 684 6.78 -22.21 -21.39
N ASP A 685 7.88 -22.37 -20.66
CA ASP A 685 9.09 -21.54 -20.86
C ASP A 685 10.39 -22.37 -20.93
N GLU A 686 10.90 -22.55 -22.15
CA GLU A 686 12.13 -23.28 -22.48
C GLU A 686 13.33 -22.98 -21.55
N SER A 687 13.55 -21.71 -21.18
CA SER A 687 14.67 -21.32 -20.29
C SER A 687 14.40 -21.49 -18.78
N GLY A 688 13.15 -21.65 -18.37
CA GLY A 688 12.72 -21.85 -16.97
C GLY A 688 12.58 -23.31 -16.58
N ASN A 689 12.42 -24.21 -17.56
CA ASN A 689 12.10 -25.62 -17.36
C ASN A 689 13.16 -26.41 -16.59
N ARG A 690 14.43 -25.99 -16.67
CA ARG A 690 15.56 -26.63 -15.98
C ARG A 690 15.44 -26.75 -14.47
N ARG A 691 14.54 -25.95 -13.86
CA ARG A 691 14.30 -25.88 -12.42
C ARG A 691 13.32 -26.93 -11.93
N TYR A 692 12.51 -27.52 -12.81
CA TYR A 692 11.47 -28.45 -12.41
C TYR A 692 11.96 -29.88 -12.59
N TRP A 693 11.79 -30.68 -11.54
CA TRP A 693 12.11 -32.11 -11.52
C TRP A 693 10.82 -32.93 -11.44
N PRO A 694 10.14 -33.18 -12.59
CA PRO A 694 8.90 -33.94 -12.66
C PRO A 694 9.04 -35.42 -12.29
N LEU A 695 8.12 -35.93 -11.48
CA LEU A 695 8.00 -37.34 -11.13
C LEU A 695 6.56 -37.82 -11.37
N ARG A 696 6.38 -38.74 -12.31
CA ARG A 696 5.06 -39.28 -12.68
C ARG A 696 4.55 -40.31 -11.69
N VAL A 697 3.62 -39.91 -10.84
CA VAL A 697 2.91 -40.74 -9.86
C VAL A 697 1.83 -41.59 -10.55
N GLY A 698 2.17 -42.86 -10.80
CA GLY A 698 1.33 -43.80 -11.55
C GLY A 698 0.14 -44.39 -10.78
N GLY A 699 0.05 -44.19 -9.46
CA GLY A 699 -1.01 -44.76 -8.64
C GLY A 699 -1.17 -44.11 -7.28
N LEU A 700 -1.97 -44.73 -6.41
CA LEU A 700 -2.19 -44.25 -5.05
C LEU A 700 -0.89 -44.34 -4.23
N VAL A 701 -0.45 -43.20 -3.69
CA VAL A 701 0.76 -43.13 -2.85
C VAL A 701 0.57 -43.87 -1.54
N ASP A 702 1.59 -44.63 -1.14
CA ASP A 702 1.65 -45.34 0.14
C ASP A 702 2.09 -44.40 1.27
N ILE A 703 1.13 -43.70 1.87
CA ILE A 703 1.38 -42.74 2.94
C ILE A 703 1.88 -43.42 4.22
N ASP A 704 1.30 -44.56 4.59
CA ASP A 704 1.65 -45.27 5.81
C ASP A 704 3.09 -45.80 5.74
N GLY A 705 3.50 -46.29 4.57
CA GLY A 705 4.88 -46.63 4.28
C GLY A 705 5.84 -45.44 4.46
N ILE A 706 5.51 -44.26 3.92
CA ILE A 706 6.32 -43.05 4.09
C ILE A 706 6.44 -42.67 5.57
N VAL A 707 5.33 -42.69 6.33
CA VAL A 707 5.36 -42.40 7.78
C VAL A 707 6.33 -43.33 8.50
N ALA A 708 6.29 -44.63 8.18
CA ALA A 708 7.13 -45.63 8.84
C ALA A 708 8.63 -45.45 8.58
N VAL A 709 9.02 -44.93 7.41
CA VAL A 709 10.45 -44.78 7.04
C VAL A 709 10.94 -43.33 7.04
N ARG A 710 10.08 -42.34 7.30
CA ARG A 710 10.40 -40.89 7.22
C ARG A 710 11.72 -40.53 7.91
N ASP A 711 11.85 -40.93 9.17
CA ASP A 711 13.03 -40.58 9.98
C ASP A 711 14.31 -41.23 9.42
N GLN A 712 14.21 -42.44 8.86
CA GLN A 712 15.36 -43.10 8.21
C GLN A 712 15.70 -42.48 6.86
N LEU A 713 14.71 -42.01 6.09
CA LEU A 713 14.95 -41.27 4.85
C LEU A 713 15.71 -39.98 5.12
N TRP A 714 15.31 -39.21 6.13
CA TRP A 714 16.02 -38.00 6.53
C TRP A 714 17.39 -38.29 7.14
N ALA A 715 17.52 -39.36 7.94
CA ALA A 715 18.82 -39.78 8.48
C ALA A 715 19.82 -40.13 7.38
N GLU A 716 19.38 -40.85 6.34
CA GLU A 716 20.19 -41.15 5.16
C GLU A 716 20.53 -39.87 4.39
N ALA A 717 19.58 -38.97 4.17
CA ALA A 717 19.84 -37.70 3.50
C ALA A 717 20.88 -36.84 4.24
N VAL A 718 20.83 -36.79 5.58
CA VAL A 718 21.85 -36.14 6.42
C VAL A 718 23.21 -36.81 6.29
N HIS A 719 23.24 -38.15 6.25
CA HIS A 719 24.48 -38.89 6.01
C HIS A 719 25.09 -38.55 4.65
N LEU A 720 24.29 -38.58 3.58
CA LEU A 720 24.73 -38.25 2.22
C LEU A 720 25.23 -36.81 2.10
N TYR A 721 24.53 -35.85 2.73
CA TYR A 721 24.96 -34.46 2.82
C TYR A 721 26.33 -34.34 3.51
N ARG A 722 26.50 -34.96 4.69
CA ARG A 722 27.77 -34.94 5.43
C ARG A 722 28.91 -35.67 4.71
N TRP A 723 28.57 -36.68 3.89
CA TRP A 723 29.51 -37.37 3.02
C TRP A 723 29.96 -36.53 1.82
N GLY A 724 29.32 -35.38 1.57
CA GLY A 724 29.65 -34.47 0.48
C GLY A 724 29.00 -34.82 -0.85
N VAL A 725 27.90 -35.59 -0.84
CA VAL A 725 27.13 -35.85 -2.06
C VAL A 725 26.48 -34.56 -2.54
N VAL A 726 26.73 -34.22 -3.80
CA VAL A 726 26.31 -32.96 -4.41
C VAL A 726 24.82 -33.00 -4.75
N TRP A 727 24.07 -31.98 -4.29
CA TRP A 727 22.62 -31.86 -4.48
C TRP A 727 22.19 -31.13 -5.76
N HIS A 728 23.10 -30.47 -6.48
CA HIS A 728 22.78 -29.90 -7.79
C HIS A 728 23.07 -30.91 -8.92
N VAL A 729 22.44 -30.70 -10.08
CA VAL A 729 22.69 -31.50 -11.29
C VAL A 729 24.11 -31.24 -11.77
N THR A 730 24.88 -32.30 -11.98
CA THR A 730 26.23 -32.23 -12.54
C THR A 730 26.21 -32.27 -14.07
N GLU A 731 27.31 -31.92 -14.73
CA GLU A 731 27.36 -31.93 -16.21
C GLU A 731 27.09 -33.31 -16.82
N GLN A 732 27.48 -34.39 -16.12
CA GLN A 732 27.25 -35.77 -16.56
C GLN A 732 25.77 -36.16 -16.46
N GLU A 733 25.04 -35.59 -15.49
CA GLU A 733 23.62 -35.87 -15.26
C GLU A 733 22.72 -34.97 -16.12
N ARG A 734 23.23 -33.83 -16.61
CA ARG A 734 22.45 -32.81 -17.35
C ARG A 734 21.63 -33.39 -18.51
N PRO A 735 22.15 -34.26 -19.40
CA PRO A 735 21.36 -34.80 -20.51
C PRO A 735 20.12 -35.57 -20.05
N LEU A 736 20.23 -36.29 -18.94
CA LEU A 736 19.14 -37.09 -18.38
C LEU A 736 17.99 -36.20 -17.88
N PHE A 737 18.31 -35.06 -17.25
CA PHE A 737 17.31 -34.10 -16.77
C PHE A 737 16.68 -33.32 -17.93
N GLU A 738 17.45 -32.97 -18.96
CA GLU A 738 16.96 -32.20 -20.12
C GLU A 738 15.93 -33.00 -20.93
N ILE A 739 16.13 -34.32 -21.11
CA ILE A 739 15.18 -35.20 -21.82
C ILE A 739 13.80 -35.19 -21.13
N GLU A 740 13.76 -35.45 -19.82
CA GLU A 740 12.50 -35.53 -19.06
C GLU A 740 11.78 -34.18 -18.98
N GLN A 741 12.53 -33.07 -18.99
CA GLN A 741 11.99 -31.71 -19.00
C GLN A 741 11.45 -31.32 -20.39
N ALA A 742 12.12 -31.72 -21.46
CA ALA A 742 11.71 -31.45 -22.83
C ALA A 742 10.40 -32.18 -23.18
N GLU A 743 10.21 -33.43 -22.70
CA GLU A 743 8.97 -34.19 -22.92
C GLU A 743 7.71 -33.51 -22.35
N ARG A 744 7.87 -32.61 -21.36
CA ARG A 744 6.76 -31.93 -20.66
C ARG A 744 6.59 -30.47 -21.09
N TYR A 745 7.35 -30.03 -22.09
CA TYR A 745 7.25 -28.70 -22.67
C TYR A 745 6.02 -28.60 -23.58
N GLU A 746 5.18 -27.60 -23.33
CA GLU A 746 4.09 -27.21 -24.21
C GLU A 746 4.51 -25.94 -24.96
N GLY A 747 4.84 -26.09 -26.25
CA GLY A 747 5.19 -24.99 -27.14
C GLY A 747 4.00 -24.05 -27.42
N ASP A 748 4.29 -22.89 -27.99
CA ASP A 748 3.22 -21.95 -28.34
C ASP A 748 2.37 -22.49 -29.51
N VAL A 749 1.05 -22.21 -29.52
CA VAL A 749 0.16 -22.59 -30.64
C VAL A 749 0.64 -22.06 -32.00
N TYR A 750 1.40 -20.96 -32.01
CA TYR A 750 2.02 -20.42 -33.22
C TYR A 750 3.26 -21.19 -33.66
N GLU A 751 3.95 -21.88 -32.76
CA GLU A 751 5.23 -22.56 -33.01
C GLU A 751 5.09 -23.63 -34.11
N ASP A 752 4.12 -24.54 -33.99
CA ASP A 752 3.84 -25.57 -35.01
C ASP A 752 3.46 -24.97 -36.37
N LYS A 753 2.69 -23.88 -36.36
CA LYS A 753 2.24 -23.20 -37.59
C LYS A 753 3.40 -22.50 -38.29
N ILE A 754 4.24 -21.80 -37.51
CA ILE A 754 5.43 -21.11 -37.99
C ILE A 754 6.45 -22.12 -38.48
N ALA A 755 6.71 -23.21 -37.74
CA ALA A 755 7.64 -24.26 -38.12
C ALA A 755 7.30 -24.87 -39.50
N LYS A 756 6.03 -25.23 -39.71
CA LYS A 756 5.54 -25.77 -40.99
C LYS A 756 5.62 -24.75 -42.13
N ALA A 757 5.24 -23.49 -41.87
CA ALA A 757 5.25 -22.45 -42.90
C ALA A 757 6.67 -22.05 -43.30
N LEU A 758 7.62 -22.10 -42.37
CA LEU A 758 9.01 -21.71 -42.56
C LEU A 758 9.96 -22.90 -42.84
N GLU A 759 9.43 -24.07 -43.17
CA GLU A 759 10.23 -25.28 -43.44
C GLU A 759 11.20 -25.07 -44.60
N TYR A 760 10.73 -24.41 -45.67
CA TYR A 760 11.48 -24.18 -46.91
C TYR A 760 11.80 -22.69 -47.16
N VAL A 761 11.65 -21.85 -46.14
CA VAL A 761 11.88 -20.41 -46.24
C VAL A 761 13.28 -20.10 -45.71
N ALA A 762 14.08 -19.35 -46.47
CA ALA A 762 15.42 -18.96 -46.04
C ALA A 762 15.42 -17.66 -45.20
N ARG A 763 14.45 -16.78 -45.47
CA ARG A 763 14.33 -15.45 -44.86
C ARG A 763 12.86 -15.07 -44.73
N THR A 764 12.48 -14.49 -43.60
CA THR A 764 11.13 -13.94 -43.41
C THR A 764 11.12 -12.65 -42.58
N THR A 765 10.01 -11.93 -42.56
CA THR A 765 9.80 -10.73 -41.73
C THR A 765 8.67 -10.92 -40.71
N MET A 766 8.64 -10.07 -39.67
CA MET A 766 7.55 -10.11 -38.68
C MET A 766 6.18 -9.85 -39.33
N GLU A 767 6.16 -9.00 -40.34
CA GLU A 767 4.95 -8.64 -41.09
C GLU A 767 4.40 -9.84 -41.88
N GLU A 768 5.26 -10.57 -42.59
CA GLU A 768 4.87 -11.81 -43.30
C GLU A 768 4.34 -12.88 -42.34
N ILE A 769 4.94 -13.03 -41.17
CA ILE A 769 4.46 -14.02 -40.19
C ILE A 769 3.09 -13.62 -39.64
N LEU A 770 2.87 -12.34 -39.33
CA LEU A 770 1.59 -11.83 -38.84
C LEU A 770 0.50 -11.92 -39.92
N ALA A 771 0.79 -11.51 -41.14
CA ALA A 771 -0.18 -11.38 -42.23
C ALA A 771 -0.42 -12.71 -42.97
N ASP A 772 0.64 -13.42 -43.32
CA ASP A 772 0.57 -14.51 -44.31
C ASP A 772 0.58 -15.90 -43.64
N VAL A 773 1.36 -16.06 -42.56
CA VAL A 773 1.46 -17.32 -41.81
C VAL A 773 0.33 -17.45 -40.80
N LEU A 774 0.20 -16.48 -39.90
CA LEU A 774 -0.78 -16.52 -38.80
C LEU A 774 -2.13 -15.89 -39.19
N LYS A 775 -2.18 -15.13 -40.29
CA LYS A 775 -3.40 -14.48 -40.81
C LYS A 775 -4.13 -13.65 -39.76
N LEU A 776 -3.35 -12.90 -38.96
CA LEU A 776 -3.88 -12.02 -37.94
C LEU A 776 -4.29 -10.67 -38.55
N ASP A 777 -5.49 -10.22 -38.18
CA ASP A 777 -5.98 -8.88 -38.54
C ASP A 777 -5.03 -7.78 -38.01
N THR A 778 -4.89 -6.67 -38.75
CA THR A 778 -3.97 -5.57 -38.41
C THR A 778 -4.26 -4.94 -37.05
N SER A 779 -5.52 -4.99 -36.57
CA SER A 779 -5.88 -4.58 -35.19
C SER A 779 -5.22 -5.43 -34.10
N LYS A 780 -4.77 -6.64 -34.43
CA LYS A 780 -4.09 -7.59 -33.53
C LYS A 780 -2.57 -7.54 -33.63
N TRP A 781 -1.99 -6.66 -34.45
CA TRP A 781 -0.53 -6.48 -34.59
C TRP A 781 0.05 -5.69 -33.42
N THR A 782 -0.31 -6.10 -32.21
CA THR A 782 0.12 -5.46 -30.97
C THR A 782 1.55 -5.86 -30.62
N LEU A 783 2.24 -5.04 -29.83
CA LEU A 783 3.58 -5.34 -29.32
C LEU A 783 3.67 -6.68 -28.55
N PRO A 784 2.68 -7.06 -27.71
CA PRO A 784 2.62 -8.39 -27.10
C PRO A 784 2.68 -9.54 -28.12
N GLU A 785 1.89 -9.45 -29.19
CA GLU A 785 1.80 -10.51 -30.20
C GLU A 785 3.10 -10.64 -31.00
N GLN A 786 3.74 -9.51 -31.34
CA GLN A 786 5.06 -9.51 -31.98
C GLN A 786 6.15 -10.14 -31.09
N ARG A 787 6.10 -9.92 -29.77
CA ARG A 787 7.04 -10.54 -28.82
C ARG A 787 6.82 -12.05 -28.73
N ARG A 788 5.55 -12.50 -28.71
CA ARG A 788 5.16 -13.91 -28.68
C ARG A 788 5.68 -14.67 -29.91
N ILE A 789 5.50 -14.11 -31.11
CA ILE A 789 6.04 -14.66 -32.36
C ILE A 789 7.57 -14.68 -32.35
N GLY A 790 8.20 -13.60 -31.86
CA GLY A 790 9.65 -13.54 -31.71
C GLY A 790 10.21 -14.64 -30.80
N LYS A 791 9.47 -15.05 -29.76
CA LYS A 791 9.84 -16.17 -28.89
C LYS A 791 9.76 -17.52 -29.64
N ALA A 792 8.66 -17.77 -30.36
CA ALA A 792 8.49 -18.98 -31.16
C ALA A 792 9.53 -19.10 -32.29
N LEU A 793 9.90 -18.00 -32.94
CA LEU A 793 10.98 -18.01 -33.93
C LEU A 793 12.33 -18.40 -33.31
N LYS A 794 12.61 -17.89 -32.11
CA LYS A 794 13.85 -18.18 -31.40
C LYS A 794 13.95 -19.67 -30.99
N SER A 795 12.87 -20.26 -30.47
CA SER A 795 12.85 -21.70 -30.14
C SER A 795 13.01 -22.59 -31.38
N LEU A 796 12.53 -22.12 -32.54
CA LEU A 796 12.74 -22.77 -33.85
C LEU A 796 14.12 -22.49 -34.49
N GLY A 797 15.05 -21.82 -33.80
CA GLY A 797 16.40 -21.56 -34.30
C GLY A 797 16.54 -20.38 -35.28
N TRP A 798 15.60 -19.43 -35.27
CA TRP A 798 15.66 -18.23 -36.12
C TRP A 798 16.23 -17.02 -35.37
N VAL A 799 17.12 -16.28 -36.05
CA VAL A 799 17.83 -15.12 -35.51
C VAL A 799 17.39 -13.84 -36.21
N ARG A 800 17.19 -12.77 -35.43
CA ARG A 800 16.78 -11.46 -35.94
C ARG A 800 17.99 -10.66 -36.44
N LYS A 801 18.00 -10.28 -37.71
CA LYS A 801 19.02 -9.42 -38.35
C LYS A 801 18.41 -8.12 -38.86
N ARG A 802 19.24 -7.10 -39.07
CA ARG A 802 18.84 -5.78 -39.58
C ARG A 802 19.44 -5.56 -40.96
N GLU A 803 18.67 -5.00 -41.89
CA GLU A 803 19.21 -4.60 -43.20
C GLU A 803 20.21 -3.45 -43.06
N SER A 804 21.35 -3.60 -43.74
CA SER A 804 22.46 -2.64 -43.76
C SER A 804 22.29 -1.53 -44.79
N THR A 805 21.40 -1.68 -45.78
CA THR A 805 21.12 -0.69 -46.84
C THR A 805 19.62 -0.55 -47.12
N GLY A 806 19.14 0.68 -47.35
CA GLY A 806 17.72 0.97 -47.61
C GLY A 806 16.89 1.31 -46.36
N SER A 807 15.57 1.09 -46.42
CA SER A 807 14.60 1.34 -45.34
C SER A 807 14.80 0.37 -44.17
N ARG A 808 15.89 0.52 -43.42
CA ARG A 808 16.37 -0.13 -42.17
C ARG A 808 15.41 -1.14 -41.46
N GLY A 809 14.91 -2.14 -42.15
CA GLY A 809 13.94 -3.12 -41.66
C GLY A 809 14.60 -4.27 -40.91
N TRP A 810 13.83 -4.93 -40.06
CA TRP A 810 14.24 -6.15 -39.36
C TRP A 810 13.72 -7.38 -40.09
N TYR A 811 14.55 -8.43 -40.21
CA TYR A 811 14.19 -9.72 -40.79
C TYR A 811 14.74 -10.88 -39.96
N TYR A 812 14.27 -12.09 -40.21
CA TYR A 812 14.68 -13.32 -39.54
C TYR A 812 15.28 -14.30 -40.55
N VAL A 813 16.34 -15.00 -40.14
CA VAL A 813 17.00 -16.09 -40.88
C VAL A 813 17.31 -17.23 -39.92
N ARG A 814 17.39 -18.48 -40.38
CA ARG A 814 17.90 -19.57 -39.55
C ARG A 814 19.37 -19.34 -39.23
N GLU A 815 19.76 -19.67 -38.01
CA GLU A 815 21.18 -19.75 -37.66
C GLU A 815 21.81 -20.84 -38.53
N GLU A 816 22.74 -20.48 -39.42
CA GLU A 816 23.56 -21.48 -40.09
C GLU A 816 24.36 -22.17 -38.99
N GLN A 817 24.01 -23.43 -38.70
CA GLN A 817 24.94 -24.30 -37.99
C GLN A 817 26.15 -24.46 -38.92
N GLU A 818 27.22 -23.71 -38.66
CA GLU A 818 28.52 -24.08 -39.19
C GLU A 818 28.74 -25.56 -38.84
N PRO A 819 29.11 -26.41 -39.82
CA PRO A 819 29.48 -27.79 -39.50
C PRO A 819 30.58 -27.75 -38.43
N GLU A 820 30.45 -28.63 -37.44
CA GLU A 820 31.27 -28.74 -36.21
C GLU A 820 32.80 -28.88 -36.42
N SER A 821 33.33 -28.73 -37.64
CA SER A 821 34.72 -29.01 -37.98
C SER A 821 35.70 -27.85 -37.77
N GLU A 822 35.29 -26.64 -37.37
CA GLU A 822 36.24 -25.50 -37.21
C GLU A 822 36.17 -24.78 -35.83
N ARG A 823 35.59 -25.41 -34.80
CA ARG A 823 35.60 -24.86 -33.43
C ARG A 823 36.75 -25.31 -32.54
N GLU A 824 37.70 -26.10 -33.06
CA GLU A 824 39.01 -26.22 -32.43
C GLU A 824 39.93 -25.14 -33.00
N LEU A 825 40.06 -23.99 -32.32
CA LEU A 825 41.32 -23.21 -32.21
C LEU A 825 41.22 -21.82 -31.57
N VAL A 826 40.09 -21.38 -31.02
CA VAL A 826 40.03 -20.07 -30.33
C VAL A 826 39.32 -20.15 -28.97
N ALA A 827 39.96 -20.80 -28.01
CA ALA A 827 39.65 -20.65 -26.59
C ALA A 827 40.93 -20.77 -25.76
N ALA A 828 41.78 -19.76 -25.86
CA ALA A 828 42.79 -19.45 -24.86
C ALA A 828 42.77 -17.94 -24.66
N GLY A 829 42.20 -17.49 -23.55
CA GLY A 829 42.15 -16.06 -23.22
C GLY A 829 41.07 -15.72 -22.19
N ASP A 830 41.45 -15.88 -20.93
CA ASP A 830 41.04 -15.12 -19.75
C ASP A 830 39.55 -15.16 -19.31
N ASP A 831 39.31 -16.17 -18.47
CA ASP A 831 38.30 -16.22 -17.43
C ASP A 831 38.75 -15.36 -16.24
N ASP A 832 38.02 -14.29 -15.94
CA ASP A 832 38.15 -13.59 -14.67
C ASP A 832 36.86 -12.82 -14.35
N SER A 833 35.94 -13.43 -13.61
CA SER A 833 35.16 -12.75 -12.55
C SER A 833 34.34 -13.74 -11.71
N PRO A 834 34.20 -13.49 -10.39
CA PRO A 834 34.12 -14.53 -9.37
C PRO A 834 32.70 -14.82 -8.87
N LEU A 835 32.62 -16.01 -8.26
CA LEU A 835 31.51 -16.72 -7.61
C LEU A 835 30.56 -15.89 -6.72
#